data_AF-A0A961WDV6-F1
#
_entry.id   AF-A0A961WDV6-F1
#
_cell.length_a   1.000
_cell.length_b   1.000
_cell.length_c   1.000
_cell.angle_alpha   90.00
_cell.angle_beta   90.00
_cell.angle_gamma   90.00
#
_symmetry.space_group_name_H-M   'P 1'
#
loop_
_entity.id
_entity.type
_entity.pdbx_description
1 polymer ?
#
loop_
_entity_poly.entity_id
_entity_poly.type
_entity_poly.pdbx_seq_one_letter_code
_entity_poly.pdbx_strand_id
1 'polypeptide(L)'
;APDSYLNRAVAAPHVALDSRPIVQRHVNAFLLARFLSSRSGNALTAKIGAFMGCPDAPDAPRPLAAERPVRMFKEWLGRGETEDQTRMAIQRLVRGSVLANRSDLLRASSEAIAEIDTEFVSEWSALREQIKGADVTGAAVAVAVQLKRLCGEYLLGELADRGFLPGHGFPNHVVAFELDRELDFKDSREDVRARRHGGPKRPLDIAIRDYAPGSETVVDGQVFRVGGVTLNWQRPSSEAGVREVQALRWSALCERCGDSWSGTGDFPTFCRTCGEGSLRLDNYLKPAGFLRDRHKSVHANVDTVDFVPAEPTRVSAGKVFWERLPHPEKGRIRVNRSGTVYFHTRGPSGEGYGLCLRCGRMEPMVEGEETCSALREHKPLRARESFLEPCEGNGQPFAIRHGLTLGHEIRTDVFELQPATFPSLGAANAIAIALREAVARHLGVEAAEMGFIVAPSRNELGNQTLSMFLFDRPAGGAGYVTRVADQLRVILPMARQLLECPQRCRHSCSACVLVSDAPEREEELDRFAALDFLDKHLTLPPVLPEEERFVPDADISDRPLGEIDSWLHDFGDARLVMWTNPTDILGLQEWPATGYLRRWTDNGRAVTVCFPRGTAAELDDAQRLFLRDYSVRHGVQVAEADAPEFANGARMFAHTVSGAKTCSWASRDPSLADASPEWGGIHVAPVVRGEPKVDLTAVTVVDHERLTPKPGAQVIPLGASIDGAIDEFGGRVADAIFRTIKKITNRREGDLIAATYRDRYARSPLVLRLLMDTIEALTKRTKVRLKIETAHDRKNSRYSRQLIWSDVEADEALAALVAAYGERKGIDASIEIGHPPHKRTLSLIYSDNTVVQVDLDQGFGWLVYKGGDNGFDPREAPEIQAKRLDLADGKVVRRDEYDSQMVVWHGDDSV
;
A
#
# COMPACT_ATOMS: atom_id res chain seq x y z
N ALA A 1 -6.71 -41.57 18.18
CA ALA A 1 -7.08 -42.78 17.42
C ALA A 1 -7.92 -42.34 16.22
N PRO A 2 -7.89 -43.06 15.08
CA PRO A 2 -8.72 -42.72 13.91
C PRO A 2 -10.20 -42.54 14.26
N ASP A 3 -10.70 -43.36 15.21
CA ASP A 3 -12.07 -43.28 15.71
C ASP A 3 -12.43 -41.93 16.34
N SER A 4 -11.49 -41.20 16.97
CA SER A 4 -11.80 -39.88 17.54
C SER A 4 -11.95 -38.80 16.47
N TYR A 5 -11.28 -38.96 15.31
CA TYR A 5 -11.44 -38.06 14.18
C TYR A 5 -12.73 -38.35 13.42
N LEU A 6 -13.05 -39.63 13.21
CA LEU A 6 -14.26 -40.06 12.51
C LEU A 6 -15.55 -39.82 13.32
N ASN A 7 -15.47 -39.91 14.65
CA ASN A 7 -16.59 -39.63 15.55
C ASN A 7 -16.65 -38.17 16.03
N ARG A 8 -15.78 -37.28 15.52
CA ARG A 8 -15.87 -35.86 15.85
C ARG A 8 -17.19 -35.31 15.31
N ALA A 9 -17.93 -34.57 16.13
CA ALA A 9 -19.07 -33.82 15.62
C ALA A 9 -18.54 -32.86 14.55
N VAL A 10 -18.93 -33.08 13.29
CA VAL A 10 -18.66 -32.13 12.21
C VAL A 10 -19.49 -30.91 12.51
N ALA A 11 -18.84 -29.84 12.97
CA ALA A 11 -19.51 -28.57 13.18
C ALA A 11 -20.19 -28.17 11.88
N ALA A 12 -21.45 -27.72 11.97
CA ALA A 12 -22.14 -27.19 10.80
C ALA A 12 -21.28 -26.06 10.21
N PRO A 13 -21.12 -25.99 8.87
CA PRO A 13 -20.33 -24.95 8.24
C PRO A 13 -20.86 -23.58 8.68
N HIS A 14 -20.04 -22.84 9.42
CA HIS A 14 -20.34 -21.50 9.88
C HIS A 14 -19.96 -20.52 8.78
N VAL A 15 -20.92 -19.73 8.29
CA VAL A 15 -20.61 -18.62 7.38
C VAL A 15 -20.13 -17.46 8.25
N ALA A 16 -18.82 -17.21 8.23
CA ALA A 16 -18.21 -16.10 8.93
C ALA A 16 -18.63 -14.77 8.27
N LEU A 17 -19.59 -14.06 8.88
CA LEU A 17 -20.06 -12.73 8.44
C LEU A 17 -19.35 -11.57 9.18
N ASP A 18 -18.22 -11.89 9.79
CA ASP A 18 -17.41 -11.03 10.65
C ASP A 18 -16.25 -10.35 9.90
N SER A 19 -15.93 -10.80 8.69
CA SER A 19 -14.93 -10.15 7.82
C SER A 19 -15.52 -8.92 7.11
N ARG A 20 -15.15 -7.72 7.60
CA ARG A 20 -15.53 -6.44 6.98
C ARG A 20 -15.16 -6.36 5.48
N PRO A 21 -13.93 -6.74 5.05
CA PRO A 21 -13.56 -6.72 3.64
C PRO A 21 -14.46 -7.60 2.77
N ILE A 22 -14.76 -8.83 3.20
CA ILE A 22 -15.59 -9.77 2.42
C ILE A 22 -16.99 -9.19 2.22
N VAL A 23 -17.63 -8.72 3.30
CA VAL A 23 -18.98 -8.14 3.23
C VAL A 23 -18.99 -6.89 2.34
N GLN A 24 -18.01 -6.00 2.48
CA GLN A 24 -17.90 -4.79 1.65
C GLN A 24 -17.72 -5.13 0.17
N ARG A 25 -16.97 -6.19 -0.17
CA ARG A 25 -16.82 -6.63 -1.57
C ARG A 25 -18.12 -7.16 -2.17
N HIS A 26 -18.96 -7.83 -1.38
CA HIS A 26 -20.30 -8.20 -1.83
C HIS A 26 -21.17 -6.97 -2.07
N VAL A 27 -21.05 -5.92 -1.24
CA VAL A 27 -21.70 -4.62 -1.48
C VAL A 27 -21.18 -3.99 -2.77
N ASN A 28 -19.87 -3.96 -2.98
CA ASN A 28 -19.22 -3.46 -4.20
C ASN A 28 -19.72 -4.20 -5.44
N ALA A 29 -19.78 -5.53 -5.38
CA ALA A 29 -20.27 -6.38 -6.46
C ALA A 29 -21.74 -6.09 -6.79
N PHE A 30 -22.59 -5.94 -5.77
CA PHE A 30 -23.99 -5.54 -5.94
C PHE A 30 -24.13 -4.18 -6.62
N LEU A 31 -23.38 -3.18 -6.13
CA LEU A 31 -23.39 -1.81 -6.67
C LEU A 31 -22.89 -1.77 -8.11
N LEU A 32 -21.78 -2.45 -8.40
CA LEU A 32 -21.23 -2.55 -9.76
C LEU A 32 -22.20 -3.25 -10.70
N ALA A 33 -22.82 -4.35 -10.27
CA ALA A 33 -23.82 -5.06 -11.07
C ALA A 33 -25.04 -4.18 -11.39
N ARG A 34 -25.54 -3.42 -10.41
CA ARG A 34 -26.63 -2.45 -10.60
C ARG A 34 -26.26 -1.37 -11.61
N PHE A 35 -25.08 -0.77 -11.45
CA PHE A 35 -24.55 0.23 -12.35
C PHE A 35 -24.43 -0.28 -13.79
N LEU A 36 -23.79 -1.44 -13.99
CA LEU A 36 -23.61 -2.03 -15.32
C LEU A 36 -24.93 -2.44 -15.98
N SER A 37 -25.88 -3.00 -15.20
CA SER A 37 -27.19 -3.41 -15.71
C SER A 37 -28.00 -2.23 -16.27
N SER A 38 -27.87 -1.05 -15.67
CA SER A 38 -28.55 0.17 -16.13
C SER A 38 -28.02 0.72 -17.47
N ARG A 39 -26.91 0.16 -18.00
CA ARG A 39 -26.18 0.70 -19.15
C ARG A 39 -25.95 -0.32 -20.27
N SER A 40 -26.67 -1.44 -20.25
CA SER A 40 -26.68 -2.46 -21.32
C SER A 40 -25.29 -3.05 -21.67
N GLY A 41 -24.35 -3.08 -20.72
CA GLY A 41 -23.02 -3.66 -20.91
C GLY A 41 -22.95 -5.13 -20.50
N ASN A 42 -22.29 -5.98 -21.29
CA ASN A 42 -21.95 -7.33 -20.86
C ASN A 42 -20.71 -7.30 -19.94
N ALA A 43 -20.94 -7.37 -18.63
CA ALA A 43 -19.88 -7.34 -17.61
C ALA A 43 -18.83 -8.45 -17.77
N LEU A 44 -19.20 -9.61 -18.33
CA LEU A 44 -18.32 -10.77 -18.48
C LEU A 44 -17.25 -10.56 -19.56
N THR A 45 -17.51 -9.70 -20.54
CA THR A 45 -16.59 -9.39 -21.64
C THR A 45 -16.00 -7.99 -21.53
N ALA A 46 -16.40 -7.22 -20.50
CA ALA A 46 -15.88 -5.89 -20.26
C ALA A 46 -14.39 -5.98 -19.90
N LYS A 47 -13.61 -5.05 -20.45
CA LYS A 47 -12.18 -4.93 -20.21
C LYS A 47 -11.90 -3.81 -19.22
N ILE A 48 -10.90 -4.00 -18.36
CA ILE A 48 -10.55 -3.02 -17.33
C ILE A 48 -10.15 -1.67 -17.94
N GLY A 49 -9.37 -1.65 -19.03
CA GLY A 49 -8.93 -0.41 -19.67
C GLY A 49 -10.10 0.44 -20.16
N ALA A 50 -11.10 -0.19 -20.78
CA ALA A 50 -12.32 0.49 -21.22
C ALA A 50 -13.12 1.08 -20.04
N PHE A 51 -13.21 0.34 -18.91
CA PHE A 51 -13.90 0.81 -17.72
C PHE A 51 -13.18 2.00 -17.05
N MET A 52 -11.86 1.94 -16.94
CA MET A 52 -11.02 3.00 -16.36
C MET A 52 -10.90 4.23 -17.29
N GLY A 53 -11.36 4.10 -18.55
CA GLY A 53 -11.16 5.12 -19.57
C GLY A 53 -9.68 5.27 -19.91
N CYS A 54 -8.97 4.16 -20.06
CA CYS A 54 -7.56 4.05 -20.39
C CYS A 54 -7.43 3.20 -21.67
N PRO A 55 -7.22 3.83 -22.84
CA PRO A 55 -7.12 3.09 -24.10
C PRO A 55 -5.88 2.19 -24.15
N ASP A 56 -5.97 1.11 -24.92
CA ASP A 56 -4.90 0.14 -25.16
C ASP A 56 -3.90 0.60 -26.25
N ALA A 57 -4.25 1.62 -27.02
CA ALA A 57 -3.39 2.22 -28.03
C ALA A 57 -2.46 3.30 -27.42
N PRO A 58 -1.13 3.24 -27.68
CA PRO A 58 -0.14 4.17 -27.10
C PRO A 58 -0.42 5.65 -27.33
N ASP A 59 -0.93 6.00 -28.51
CA ASP A 59 -1.15 7.40 -28.92
C ASP A 59 -2.59 7.86 -28.68
N ALA A 60 -3.50 6.94 -28.31
CA ALA A 60 -4.89 7.31 -28.12
C ALA A 60 -5.04 8.28 -26.93
N PRO A 61 -5.74 9.41 -27.12
CA PRO A 61 -6.00 10.32 -26.01
C PRO A 61 -6.90 9.63 -24.99
N ARG A 62 -6.68 9.92 -23.71
CA ARG A 62 -7.59 9.47 -22.66
C ARG A 62 -8.95 10.16 -22.89
N PRO A 63 -10.08 9.42 -22.93
CA PRO A 63 -11.41 10.01 -23.11
C PRO A 63 -11.69 11.13 -22.11
N LEU A 64 -12.61 12.03 -22.45
CA LEU A 64 -13.01 13.11 -21.53
C LEU A 64 -13.53 12.50 -20.24
N ALA A 65 -13.31 13.21 -19.13
CA ALA A 65 -13.69 12.72 -17.81
C ALA A 65 -15.14 12.20 -17.75
N ALA A 66 -16.09 12.96 -18.32
CA ALA A 66 -17.52 12.63 -18.34
C ALA A 66 -17.87 11.34 -19.10
N GLU A 67 -16.97 10.86 -19.96
CA GLU A 67 -17.18 9.66 -20.79
C GLU A 67 -16.61 8.39 -20.14
N ARG A 68 -15.84 8.53 -19.05
CA ARG A 68 -15.15 7.40 -18.41
C ARG A 68 -16.11 6.62 -17.52
N PRO A 69 -16.34 5.31 -17.76
CA PRO A 69 -17.26 4.52 -16.95
C PRO A 69 -16.93 4.54 -15.45
N VAL A 70 -15.65 4.49 -15.07
CA VAL A 70 -15.21 4.57 -13.67
C VAL A 70 -15.61 5.89 -13.01
N ARG A 71 -15.50 7.02 -13.71
CA ARG A 71 -15.93 8.32 -13.18
C ARG A 71 -17.44 8.37 -13.02
N MET A 72 -18.16 7.91 -14.05
CA MET A 72 -19.61 7.84 -14.01
C MET A 72 -20.12 6.91 -12.89
N PHE A 73 -19.36 5.86 -12.55
CA PHE A 73 -19.66 4.98 -11.43
C PHE A 73 -19.45 5.68 -10.09
N LYS A 74 -18.32 6.38 -9.89
CA LYS A 74 -18.07 7.20 -8.70
C LYS A 74 -19.14 8.28 -8.50
N GLU A 75 -19.47 8.99 -9.58
CA GLU A 75 -20.55 10.00 -9.57
C GLU A 75 -21.92 9.38 -9.30
N TRP A 76 -22.19 8.16 -9.78
CA TRP A 76 -23.42 7.44 -9.48
C TRP A 76 -23.49 7.06 -7.99
N LEU A 77 -22.39 6.57 -7.40
CA LEU A 77 -22.32 6.25 -5.97
C LEU A 77 -22.54 7.46 -5.06
N GLY A 78 -22.13 8.66 -5.49
CA GLY A 78 -22.26 9.90 -4.72
C GLY A 78 -23.64 10.58 -4.78
N ARG A 79 -24.61 10.05 -5.54
CA ARG A 79 -25.95 10.66 -5.65
C ARG A 79 -26.86 10.18 -4.52
N GLY A 80 -27.58 11.11 -3.88
CA GLY A 80 -28.61 10.77 -2.89
C GLY A 80 -29.71 9.87 -3.45
N GLU A 81 -30.09 10.04 -4.73
CA GLU A 81 -31.03 9.14 -5.41
C GLU A 81 -30.54 7.69 -5.44
N THR A 82 -29.24 7.48 -5.70
CA THR A 82 -28.64 6.14 -5.69
C THR A 82 -28.66 5.53 -4.30
N GLU A 83 -28.35 6.33 -3.28
CA GLU A 83 -28.43 5.91 -1.89
C GLU A 83 -29.84 5.42 -1.57
N ASP A 84 -30.88 6.21 -1.89
CA ASP A 84 -32.26 5.86 -1.62
C ASP A 84 -32.73 4.62 -2.39
N GLN A 85 -32.36 4.49 -3.67
CA GLN A 85 -32.70 3.33 -4.49
C GLN A 85 -32.03 2.03 -4.03
N THR A 86 -30.85 2.11 -3.43
CA THR A 86 -30.06 0.93 -3.04
C THR A 86 -30.15 0.59 -1.55
N ARG A 87 -30.59 1.52 -0.70
CA ARG A 87 -30.63 1.43 0.77
C ARG A 87 -31.20 0.10 1.27
N MET A 88 -32.43 -0.25 0.88
CA MET A 88 -33.10 -1.47 1.35
C MET A 88 -32.37 -2.75 0.91
N ALA A 89 -31.83 -2.75 -0.31
CA ALA A 89 -31.12 -3.92 -0.85
C ALA A 89 -29.78 -4.13 -0.13
N ILE A 90 -29.05 -3.05 0.13
CA ILE A 90 -27.80 -3.08 0.90
C ILE A 90 -28.08 -3.50 2.33
N GLN A 91 -29.05 -2.91 3.02
CA GLN A 91 -29.45 -3.32 4.37
C GLN A 91 -29.80 -4.80 4.46
N ARG A 92 -30.48 -5.34 3.44
CA ARG A 92 -30.75 -6.78 3.35
C ARG A 92 -29.47 -7.61 3.14
N LEU A 93 -28.54 -7.12 2.32
CA LEU A 93 -27.27 -7.78 2.02
C LEU A 93 -26.36 -7.87 3.26
N VAL A 94 -26.27 -6.78 4.03
CA VAL A 94 -25.39 -6.71 5.21
C VAL A 94 -26.05 -7.17 6.50
N ARG A 95 -27.31 -7.63 6.45
CA ARG A 95 -28.06 -8.07 7.62
C ARG A 95 -27.35 -9.23 8.32
N GLY A 96 -27.11 -9.07 9.62
CA GLY A 96 -26.45 -10.09 10.45
C GLY A 96 -24.94 -10.19 10.24
N SER A 97 -24.35 -9.24 9.51
CA SER A 97 -22.91 -9.11 9.33
C SER A 97 -22.32 -7.98 10.18
N VAL A 98 -20.99 -7.91 10.23
CA VAL A 98 -20.22 -6.81 10.81
C VAL A 98 -20.50 -5.44 10.18
N LEU A 99 -21.19 -5.37 9.04
CA LEU A 99 -21.56 -4.10 8.39
C LEU A 99 -23.06 -3.74 8.52
N ALA A 100 -23.85 -4.48 9.32
CA ALA A 100 -25.30 -4.35 9.40
C ALA A 100 -25.81 -2.92 9.70
N ASN A 101 -25.04 -2.15 10.48
CA ASN A 101 -25.41 -0.81 10.95
C ASN A 101 -24.64 0.33 10.28
N ARG A 102 -23.99 0.07 9.15
CA ARG A 102 -23.17 1.07 8.45
C ARG A 102 -23.97 1.80 7.36
N SER A 103 -23.86 3.12 7.31
CA SER A 103 -24.47 3.97 6.28
C SER A 103 -23.46 4.41 5.20
N ASP A 104 -22.16 4.35 5.49
CA ASP A 104 -21.11 4.84 4.60
C ASP A 104 -20.69 3.85 3.50
N LEU A 105 -21.45 2.80 3.25
CA LEU A 105 -21.03 1.69 2.39
C LEU A 105 -20.87 2.09 0.91
N LEU A 106 -21.68 3.02 0.39
CA LEU A 106 -21.51 3.57 -0.97
C LEU A 106 -20.24 4.40 -1.08
N ARG A 107 -19.94 5.20 -0.05
CA ARG A 107 -18.70 5.98 0.00
C ARG A 107 -17.48 5.06 0.07
N ALA A 108 -17.52 4.04 0.93
CA ALA A 108 -16.47 3.03 0.99
C ALA A 108 -16.25 2.32 -0.35
N SER A 109 -17.31 2.03 -1.12
CA SER A 109 -17.19 1.54 -2.49
C SER A 109 -16.57 2.57 -3.44
N SER A 110 -16.91 3.84 -3.30
CA SER A 110 -16.36 4.93 -4.12
C SER A 110 -14.86 5.15 -3.86
N GLU A 111 -14.44 5.12 -2.60
CA GLU A 111 -13.04 5.22 -2.19
C GLU A 111 -12.23 4.02 -2.71
N ALA A 112 -12.73 2.79 -2.50
CA ALA A 112 -12.06 1.59 -2.97
C ALA A 112 -11.86 1.57 -4.50
N ILE A 113 -12.86 2.03 -5.28
CA ILE A 113 -12.68 2.10 -6.74
C ILE A 113 -11.81 3.28 -7.17
N ALA A 114 -11.77 4.38 -6.40
CA ALA A 114 -10.90 5.53 -6.67
C ALA A 114 -9.42 5.20 -6.44
N GLU A 115 -9.09 4.43 -5.42
CA GLU A 115 -7.74 3.90 -5.18
C GLU A 115 -7.30 3.05 -6.37
N ILE A 116 -8.15 2.12 -6.82
CA ILE A 116 -7.87 1.26 -7.97
C ILE A 116 -7.72 2.08 -9.27
N ASP A 117 -8.59 3.05 -9.51
CA ASP A 117 -8.50 3.98 -10.66
C ASP A 117 -7.16 4.72 -10.63
N THR A 118 -6.76 5.24 -9.48
CA THR A 118 -5.49 5.97 -9.30
C THR A 118 -4.28 5.09 -9.58
N GLU A 119 -4.24 3.89 -9.00
CA GLU A 119 -3.16 2.93 -9.23
C GLU A 119 -3.09 2.48 -10.70
N PHE A 120 -4.24 2.13 -11.29
CA PHE A 120 -4.32 1.67 -12.68
C PHE A 120 -3.89 2.77 -13.65
N VAL A 121 -4.31 4.01 -13.41
CA VAL A 121 -3.91 5.17 -14.21
C VAL A 121 -2.42 5.46 -14.06
N SER A 122 -1.86 5.28 -12.86
CA SER A 122 -0.42 5.44 -12.63
C SER A 122 0.38 4.42 -13.43
N GLU A 123 -0.03 3.15 -13.40
CA GLU A 123 0.57 2.05 -14.17
C GLU A 123 0.46 2.31 -15.68
N TRP A 124 -0.74 2.65 -16.16
CA TRP A 124 -1.00 2.98 -17.56
C TRP A 124 -0.20 4.19 -18.05
N SER A 125 -0.08 5.24 -17.24
CA SER A 125 0.66 6.46 -17.58
C SER A 125 2.17 6.18 -17.62
N ALA A 126 2.69 5.40 -16.67
CA ALA A 126 4.09 5.00 -16.65
C ALA A 126 4.47 4.22 -17.93
N LEU A 127 3.62 3.29 -18.37
CA LEU A 127 3.81 2.58 -19.63
C LEU A 127 3.79 3.54 -20.84
N ARG A 128 2.88 4.51 -20.88
CA ARG A 128 2.84 5.47 -22.00
C ARG A 128 4.08 6.36 -22.06
N GLU A 129 4.60 6.82 -20.93
CA GLU A 129 5.81 7.65 -20.91
C GLU A 129 7.05 6.85 -21.32
N GLN A 130 7.14 5.58 -20.93
CA GLN A 130 8.19 4.67 -21.40
C GLN A 130 8.17 4.49 -22.94
N ILE A 131 7.00 4.55 -23.59
CA ILE A 131 6.90 4.48 -25.06
C ILE A 131 7.48 5.74 -25.72
N LYS A 132 7.22 6.93 -25.16
CA LYS A 132 7.69 8.21 -25.73
C LYS A 132 9.19 8.41 -25.61
N GLY A 133 9.81 7.89 -24.54
CA GLY A 133 11.26 7.99 -24.32
C GLY A 133 12.10 6.91 -25.02
N ALA A 134 11.47 5.95 -25.71
CA ALA A 134 12.16 4.83 -26.33
C ALA A 134 12.56 5.11 -27.79
N ASP A 135 13.71 5.76 -27.99
CA ASP A 135 14.30 6.03 -29.32
C ASP A 135 14.97 4.80 -29.99
N VAL A 136 14.95 3.63 -29.34
CA VAL A 136 15.63 2.42 -29.83
C VAL A 136 14.62 1.36 -30.24
N THR A 137 14.71 0.94 -31.51
CA THR A 137 13.84 -0.06 -32.15
C THR A 137 13.70 -1.33 -31.30
N GLY A 138 12.46 -1.60 -30.82
CA GLY A 138 12.08 -2.76 -30.00
C GLY A 138 11.42 -2.41 -28.66
N ALA A 139 12.02 -1.49 -27.88
CA ALA A 139 11.51 -1.17 -26.55
C ALA A 139 10.13 -0.48 -26.58
N ALA A 140 9.87 0.40 -27.55
CA ALA A 140 8.56 1.02 -27.72
C ALA A 140 7.44 -0.01 -28.03
N VAL A 141 7.75 -1.05 -28.81
CA VAL A 141 6.80 -2.10 -29.16
C VAL A 141 6.53 -3.02 -27.96
N ALA A 142 7.55 -3.32 -27.13
CA ALA A 142 7.41 -4.01 -25.85
C ALA A 142 6.31 -3.40 -24.98
N VAL A 143 6.48 -2.10 -24.76
CA VAL A 143 5.67 -1.35 -23.82
C VAL A 143 4.28 -1.12 -24.41
N ALA A 144 4.16 -0.95 -25.73
CA ALA A 144 2.87 -0.91 -26.43
C ALA A 144 2.06 -2.21 -26.28
N VAL A 145 2.71 -3.37 -26.36
CA VAL A 145 2.02 -4.65 -26.09
C VAL A 145 1.65 -4.76 -24.61
N GLN A 146 2.43 -4.16 -23.70
CA GLN A 146 2.19 -4.24 -22.24
C GLN A 146 0.98 -3.41 -21.88
N LEU A 147 0.91 -2.22 -22.45
CA LEU A 147 -0.25 -1.34 -22.41
C LEU A 147 -1.50 -2.09 -22.90
N LYS A 148 -1.38 -2.79 -24.03
CA LYS A 148 -2.49 -3.55 -24.62
C LYS A 148 -2.98 -4.67 -23.72
N ARG A 149 -2.07 -5.36 -23.02
CA ARG A 149 -2.42 -6.40 -22.07
C ARG A 149 -3.05 -5.84 -20.80
N LEU A 150 -2.42 -4.84 -20.18
CA LEU A 150 -2.95 -4.14 -19.00
C LEU A 150 -4.39 -3.70 -19.22
N CYS A 151 -4.66 -3.03 -20.34
CA CYS A 151 -6.00 -2.57 -20.70
C CYS A 151 -6.93 -3.71 -21.15
N GLY A 152 -6.37 -4.86 -21.55
CA GLY A 152 -7.04 -6.01 -22.14
C GLY A 152 -7.57 -7.05 -21.15
N GLU A 153 -7.14 -6.99 -19.88
CA GLU A 153 -7.60 -7.91 -18.83
C GLU A 153 -9.11 -7.76 -18.57
N TYR A 154 -9.75 -8.87 -18.18
CA TYR A 154 -11.19 -8.88 -17.89
C TYR A 154 -11.49 -8.08 -16.63
N LEU A 155 -12.47 -7.18 -16.73
CA LEU A 155 -12.86 -6.24 -15.66
C LEU A 155 -13.08 -6.95 -14.31
N LEU A 156 -13.83 -8.04 -14.30
CA LEU A 156 -14.17 -8.74 -13.06
C LEU A 156 -12.96 -9.43 -12.42
N GLY A 157 -12.08 -10.01 -13.25
CA GLY A 157 -10.86 -10.66 -12.77
C GLY A 157 -9.92 -9.64 -12.12
N GLU A 158 -9.66 -8.53 -12.82
CA GLU A 158 -8.78 -7.47 -12.33
C GLU A 158 -9.34 -6.79 -11.06
N LEU A 159 -10.66 -6.53 -10.99
CA LEU A 159 -11.28 -5.97 -9.78
C LEU A 159 -11.29 -6.98 -8.61
N ALA A 160 -11.33 -8.27 -8.86
CA ALA A 160 -11.17 -9.29 -7.82
C ALA A 160 -9.72 -9.36 -7.32
N ASP A 161 -8.73 -9.36 -8.22
CA ASP A 161 -7.30 -9.40 -7.89
C ASP A 161 -6.86 -8.15 -7.11
N ARG A 162 -7.48 -7.00 -7.39
CA ARG A 162 -7.29 -5.74 -6.63
C ARG A 162 -8.19 -5.61 -5.40
N GLY A 163 -8.91 -6.66 -5.00
CA GLY A 163 -9.68 -6.70 -3.75
C GLY A 163 -10.96 -5.85 -3.74
N PHE A 164 -11.46 -5.39 -4.89
CA PHE A 164 -12.75 -4.69 -4.99
C PHE A 164 -13.95 -5.64 -5.01
N LEU A 165 -13.80 -6.78 -5.68
CA LEU A 165 -14.80 -7.85 -5.77
C LEU A 165 -14.41 -9.06 -4.92
N PRO A 166 -15.36 -9.93 -4.56
CA PRO A 166 -15.02 -11.20 -3.92
C PRO A 166 -14.17 -12.05 -4.86
N GLY A 167 -12.95 -12.42 -4.44
CA GLY A 167 -12.09 -13.34 -5.18
C GLY A 167 -12.41 -14.82 -4.95
N HIS A 168 -12.98 -15.16 -3.79
CA HIS A 168 -13.32 -16.55 -3.44
C HIS A 168 -14.42 -17.07 -4.36
N GLY A 169 -14.12 -18.14 -5.10
CA GLY A 169 -15.02 -18.73 -6.10
C GLY A 169 -14.71 -18.33 -7.55
N PHE A 170 -13.81 -17.36 -7.79
CA PHE A 170 -13.24 -17.10 -9.10
C PHE A 170 -11.91 -17.86 -9.25
N PRO A 171 -11.71 -18.68 -10.29
CA PRO A 171 -10.44 -19.37 -10.53
C PRO A 171 -9.40 -18.40 -11.10
N ASN A 172 -9.05 -17.37 -10.34
CA ASN A 172 -8.01 -16.41 -10.70
C ASN A 172 -6.64 -17.09 -10.61
N HIS A 173 -5.76 -16.78 -11.58
CA HIS A 173 -4.41 -17.33 -11.68
C HIS A 173 -4.34 -18.88 -11.66
N VAL A 174 -5.36 -19.56 -12.19
CA VAL A 174 -5.31 -21.01 -12.40
C VAL A 174 -4.65 -21.32 -13.73
N VAL A 175 -3.61 -22.14 -13.70
CA VAL A 175 -2.87 -22.58 -14.89
C VAL A 175 -3.02 -24.07 -15.12
N ALA A 176 -2.90 -24.49 -16.37
CA ALA A 176 -3.02 -25.88 -16.78
C ALA A 176 -1.64 -26.49 -17.05
N PHE A 177 -1.49 -27.78 -16.74
CA PHE A 177 -0.41 -28.61 -17.25
C PHE A 177 -0.91 -29.41 -18.46
N GLU A 178 -0.55 -28.98 -19.67
CA GLU A 178 -1.07 -29.59 -20.89
C GLU A 178 -0.39 -30.94 -21.16
N LEU A 179 -1.17 -32.01 -20.95
CA LEU A 179 -0.77 -33.38 -21.27
C LEU A 179 -0.91 -33.66 -22.77
N ASP A 180 -2.04 -33.29 -23.39
CA ASP A 180 -2.25 -33.45 -24.82
C ASP A 180 -3.33 -32.52 -25.37
N ARG A 181 -3.09 -31.97 -26.56
CA ARG A 181 -4.14 -31.70 -27.54
C ARG A 181 -3.94 -32.74 -28.64
N GLU A 182 -4.77 -33.77 -28.69
CA GLU A 182 -4.90 -34.57 -29.91
C GLU A 182 -5.56 -33.69 -30.97
N LEU A 183 -4.88 -33.51 -32.10
CA LEU A 183 -5.51 -33.10 -33.35
C LEU A 183 -6.12 -34.37 -33.95
N ASP A 184 -7.45 -34.44 -33.98
CA ASP A 184 -8.32 -35.41 -34.65
C ASP A 184 -7.63 -36.60 -35.36
N PHE A 185 -7.71 -37.78 -34.75
CA PHE A 185 -7.70 -39.05 -35.49
C PHE A 185 -9.15 -39.52 -35.69
N LYS A 186 -9.52 -39.71 -36.97
CA LYS A 186 -10.70 -40.49 -37.35
C LYS A 186 -10.49 -41.95 -36.91
N ASP A 187 -11.61 -42.57 -36.54
CA ASP A 187 -11.82 -43.98 -36.17
C ASP A 187 -11.40 -44.46 -34.78
N SER A 188 -12.34 -44.32 -33.84
CA SER A 188 -12.88 -45.44 -33.04
C SER A 188 -13.93 -44.89 -32.06
N ARG A 189 -15.12 -45.50 -32.06
CA ARG A 189 -16.37 -44.95 -31.52
C ARG A 189 -16.70 -45.31 -30.06
N GLU A 190 -15.75 -45.81 -29.25
CA GLU A 190 -16.12 -46.29 -27.90
C GLU A 190 -15.51 -45.59 -26.68
N ASP A 191 -14.56 -44.65 -26.82
CA ASP A 191 -13.99 -43.94 -25.65
C ASP A 191 -14.16 -42.41 -25.69
N VAL A 192 -15.42 -41.97 -25.69
CA VAL A 192 -15.79 -40.53 -25.73
C VAL A 192 -15.77 -39.86 -24.34
N ARG A 193 -15.66 -40.61 -23.25
CA ARG A 193 -15.68 -40.02 -21.88
C ARG A 193 -14.32 -39.54 -21.36
N ALA A 194 -13.20 -40.03 -21.90
CA ALA A 194 -11.84 -39.61 -21.49
C ALA A 194 -11.28 -38.39 -22.26
N ARG A 195 -11.90 -38.01 -23.39
CA ARG A 195 -11.34 -37.04 -24.37
C ARG A 195 -11.58 -35.55 -24.07
N ARG A 196 -11.95 -35.15 -22.83
CA ARG A 196 -12.39 -33.76 -22.53
C ARG A 196 -11.54 -32.95 -21.53
N HIS A 197 -10.46 -33.49 -20.98
CA HIS A 197 -9.71 -32.78 -19.94
C HIS A 197 -8.39 -32.20 -20.47
N GLY A 198 -8.34 -30.88 -20.68
CA GLY A 198 -7.15 -30.12 -21.03
C GLY A 198 -6.12 -30.04 -19.89
N GLY A 199 -5.64 -31.20 -19.43
CA GLY A 199 -4.67 -31.34 -18.36
C GLY A 199 -5.18 -31.00 -16.96
N PRO A 200 -4.47 -31.39 -15.90
CA PRO A 200 -4.78 -30.95 -14.54
C PRO A 200 -4.52 -29.44 -14.39
N LYS A 201 -5.35 -28.78 -13.61
CA LYS A 201 -5.28 -27.34 -13.34
C LYS A 201 -4.95 -27.09 -11.88
N ARG A 202 -4.08 -26.12 -11.61
CA ARG A 202 -3.71 -25.72 -10.25
C ARG A 202 -3.59 -24.19 -10.14
N PRO A 203 -3.86 -23.62 -8.95
CA PRO A 203 -3.44 -22.27 -8.61
C PRO A 203 -1.94 -22.07 -8.89
N LEU A 204 -1.56 -20.89 -9.39
CA LEU A 204 -0.21 -20.64 -9.90
C LEU A 204 0.88 -20.74 -8.81
N ASP A 205 0.57 -20.34 -7.59
CA ASP A 205 1.44 -20.48 -6.41
C ASP A 205 1.85 -21.93 -6.13
N ILE A 206 0.95 -22.88 -6.39
CA ILE A 206 1.23 -24.32 -6.30
C ILE A 206 1.86 -24.84 -7.61
N ALA A 207 1.33 -24.40 -8.75
CA ALA A 207 1.73 -24.90 -10.06
C ALA A 207 3.20 -24.61 -10.41
N ILE A 208 3.75 -23.46 -9.99
CA ILE A 208 5.17 -23.14 -10.25
C ILE A 208 6.13 -24.15 -9.60
N ARG A 209 5.71 -24.85 -8.54
CA ARG A 209 6.48 -25.91 -7.89
C ARG A 209 6.11 -27.28 -8.46
N ASP A 210 4.83 -27.63 -8.43
CA ASP A 210 4.36 -28.96 -8.82
C ASP A 210 4.64 -29.23 -10.31
N TYR A 211 4.53 -28.20 -11.16
CA TYR A 211 4.78 -28.27 -12.59
C TYR A 211 6.08 -27.53 -12.99
N ALA A 212 7.05 -27.41 -12.09
CA ALA A 212 8.35 -26.85 -12.41
C ALA A 212 9.02 -27.64 -13.57
N PRO A 213 9.54 -27.00 -14.62
CA PRO A 213 10.23 -27.70 -15.70
C PRO A 213 11.38 -28.55 -15.18
N GLY A 214 11.48 -29.79 -15.64
CA GLY A 214 12.42 -30.76 -15.07
C GLY A 214 11.89 -31.51 -13.85
N SER A 215 10.66 -31.27 -13.39
CA SER A 215 9.94 -32.16 -12.47
C SER A 215 9.10 -33.18 -13.23
N GLU A 216 8.58 -34.15 -12.48
CA GLU A 216 7.61 -35.14 -12.90
C GLU A 216 6.31 -34.97 -12.12
N THR A 217 5.18 -35.17 -12.81
CA THR A 217 3.84 -35.01 -12.24
C THR A 217 3.03 -36.28 -12.47
N VAL A 218 2.42 -36.79 -11.40
CA VAL A 218 1.50 -37.92 -11.48
C VAL A 218 0.10 -37.42 -11.87
N VAL A 219 -0.44 -37.96 -12.96
CA VAL A 219 -1.82 -37.74 -13.42
C VAL A 219 -2.44 -39.08 -13.78
N ASP A 220 -3.57 -39.41 -13.18
CA ASP A 220 -4.32 -40.66 -13.43
C ASP A 220 -3.47 -41.94 -13.34
N GLY A 221 -2.53 -41.99 -12.38
CA GLY A 221 -1.62 -43.13 -12.16
C GLY A 221 -0.45 -43.20 -13.14
N GLN A 222 -0.30 -42.22 -14.01
CA GLN A 222 0.81 -42.08 -14.95
C GLN A 222 1.70 -40.89 -14.59
N VAL A 223 2.99 -41.02 -14.81
CA VAL A 223 4.01 -40.00 -14.50
C VAL A 223 4.44 -39.31 -15.78
N PHE A 224 4.28 -38.00 -15.82
CA PHE A 224 4.61 -37.15 -16.96
C PHE A 224 5.74 -36.19 -16.60
N ARG A 225 6.77 -36.12 -17.45
CA ARG A 225 7.82 -35.12 -17.35
C ARG A 225 7.31 -33.75 -17.80
N VAL A 226 7.57 -32.71 -17.00
CA VAL A 226 7.33 -31.33 -17.42
C VAL A 226 8.54 -30.82 -18.21
N GLY A 227 8.31 -30.41 -19.46
CA GLY A 227 9.38 -29.98 -20.38
C GLY A 227 9.50 -28.48 -20.55
N GLY A 228 8.50 -27.70 -20.08
CA GLY A 228 8.52 -26.26 -20.21
C GLY A 228 7.19 -25.57 -19.97
N VAL A 229 7.05 -24.37 -20.52
CA VAL A 229 5.95 -23.43 -20.23
C VAL A 229 5.18 -23.06 -21.49
N THR A 230 3.92 -22.70 -21.32
CA THR A 230 3.11 -22.14 -22.41
C THR A 230 3.48 -20.67 -22.63
N LEU A 231 3.86 -20.33 -23.87
CA LEU A 231 4.08 -18.94 -24.28
C LEU A 231 2.75 -18.33 -24.75
N ASN A 232 2.22 -17.38 -23.98
CA ASN A 232 0.97 -16.66 -24.31
C ASN A 232 1.22 -15.30 -25.01
N TRP A 233 2.46 -15.04 -25.42
CA TRP A 233 2.88 -13.83 -26.15
C TRP A 233 3.37 -14.18 -27.56
N GLN A 234 3.47 -13.17 -28.42
CA GLN A 234 3.98 -13.36 -29.78
C GLN A 234 5.45 -13.79 -29.75
N ARG A 235 5.80 -14.82 -30.53
CA ARG A 235 7.17 -15.35 -30.61
C ARG A 235 8.09 -14.24 -31.15
N PRO A 236 9.12 -13.82 -30.40
CA PRO A 236 9.95 -12.69 -30.79
C PRO A 236 10.76 -13.03 -32.05
N SER A 237 10.60 -12.26 -33.13
CA SER A 237 11.30 -12.50 -34.41
C SER A 237 12.76 -12.01 -34.42
N SER A 238 13.13 -11.14 -33.47
CA SER A 238 14.45 -10.51 -33.34
C SER A 238 14.84 -10.35 -31.86
N GLU A 239 16.11 -10.01 -31.59
CA GLU A 239 16.62 -9.71 -30.25
C GLU A 239 15.89 -8.52 -29.59
N ALA A 240 15.52 -7.51 -30.38
CA ALA A 240 14.67 -6.41 -29.96
C ALA A 240 13.31 -6.91 -29.42
N GLY A 241 12.70 -7.87 -30.11
CA GLY A 241 11.45 -8.53 -29.71
C GLY A 241 11.54 -9.33 -28.40
N VAL A 242 12.74 -9.72 -27.96
CA VAL A 242 12.93 -10.44 -26.68
C VAL A 242 12.72 -9.54 -25.48
N ARG A 243 13.12 -8.26 -25.60
CA ARG A 243 12.87 -7.23 -24.58
C ARG A 243 11.37 -6.95 -24.42
N GLU A 244 10.56 -7.38 -25.38
CA GLU A 244 9.11 -7.23 -25.44
C GLU A 244 8.33 -8.34 -24.73
N VAL A 245 9.02 -9.37 -24.24
CA VAL A 245 8.40 -10.49 -23.55
C VAL A 245 7.97 -10.07 -22.13
N GLN A 246 6.77 -9.51 -22.01
CA GLN A 246 6.16 -9.04 -20.75
C GLN A 246 5.96 -10.08 -19.65
N ALA A 247 6.08 -11.36 -19.99
CA ALA A 247 6.06 -12.39 -18.98
C ALA A 247 7.37 -12.42 -18.16
N LEU A 248 8.46 -11.84 -18.70
CA LEU A 248 9.70 -11.60 -17.98
C LEU A 248 9.56 -10.35 -17.13
N ARG A 249 9.72 -10.55 -15.83
CA ARG A 249 9.58 -9.56 -14.77
C ARG A 249 10.86 -9.58 -13.95
N TRP A 250 11.05 -8.57 -13.12
CA TRP A 250 12.06 -8.60 -12.08
C TRP A 250 11.41 -8.67 -10.71
N SER A 251 12.11 -9.27 -9.76
CA SER A 251 11.81 -9.20 -8.33
C SER A 251 12.96 -8.54 -7.60
N ALA A 252 12.65 -7.72 -6.62
CA ALA A 252 13.60 -7.05 -5.74
C ALA A 252 13.37 -7.48 -4.29
N LEU A 253 14.46 -7.64 -3.55
CA LEU A 253 14.47 -7.81 -2.10
C LEU A 253 15.47 -6.80 -1.51
N CYS A 254 15.01 -5.94 -0.62
CA CYS A 254 15.89 -5.04 0.10
C CYS A 254 16.58 -5.77 1.25
N GLU A 255 17.91 -5.84 1.23
CA GLU A 255 18.69 -6.54 2.26
C GLU A 255 18.77 -5.75 3.58
N ARG A 256 18.32 -4.48 3.59
CA ARG A 256 18.28 -3.64 4.79
C ARG A 256 16.95 -3.70 5.54
N CYS A 257 15.83 -3.51 4.85
CA CYS A 257 14.51 -3.43 5.50
C CYS A 257 13.60 -4.64 5.25
N GLY A 258 14.00 -5.58 4.39
CA GLY A 258 13.22 -6.78 4.07
C GLY A 258 12.05 -6.55 3.11
N ASP A 259 11.79 -5.32 2.65
CA ASP A 259 10.75 -5.07 1.64
C ASP A 259 11.04 -5.83 0.34
N SER A 260 10.01 -6.45 -0.22
CA SER A 260 10.09 -7.22 -1.46
C SER A 260 8.94 -6.87 -2.39
N TRP A 261 9.26 -6.69 -3.67
CA TRP A 261 8.28 -6.34 -4.70
C TRP A 261 8.76 -6.74 -6.09
N SER A 262 7.82 -6.83 -7.02
CA SER A 262 8.11 -7.09 -8.42
C SER A 262 7.78 -5.92 -9.35
N GLY A 263 8.35 -5.97 -10.55
CA GLY A 263 8.03 -5.03 -11.61
C GLY A 263 8.47 -5.53 -12.99
N THR A 264 8.39 -4.65 -13.97
CA THR A 264 8.77 -4.89 -15.38
C THR A 264 9.67 -3.77 -15.86
N GLY A 265 10.45 -4.01 -16.92
CA GLY A 265 11.38 -3.02 -17.46
C GLY A 265 12.68 -2.99 -16.67
N ASP A 266 13.21 -1.80 -16.43
CA ASP A 266 14.50 -1.62 -15.77
C ASP A 266 14.46 -1.99 -14.28
N PHE A 267 15.60 -2.46 -13.78
CA PHE A 267 15.76 -2.77 -12.38
C PHE A 267 15.73 -1.51 -11.51
N PRO A 268 15.11 -1.58 -10.32
CA PRO A 268 15.21 -0.50 -9.35
C PRO A 268 16.64 -0.39 -8.81
N THR A 269 17.12 0.84 -8.64
CA THR A 269 18.40 1.15 -7.99
C THR A 269 18.26 1.39 -6.48
N PHE A 270 17.07 1.75 -6.01
CA PHE A 270 16.82 2.06 -4.60
C PHE A 270 15.58 1.35 -4.07
N CYS A 271 15.62 1.00 -2.79
CA CYS A 271 14.46 0.45 -2.09
C CYS A 271 13.34 1.49 -2.01
N ARG A 272 12.14 1.13 -2.48
CA ARG A 272 10.95 1.99 -2.41
C ARG A 272 10.49 2.31 -0.97
N THR A 273 10.88 1.50 0.01
CA THR A 273 10.47 1.65 1.41
C THR A 273 11.49 2.43 2.24
N CYS A 274 12.78 2.04 2.17
CA CYS A 274 13.83 2.65 3.00
C CYS A 274 14.88 3.46 2.23
N GLY A 275 14.83 3.49 0.89
CA GLY A 275 15.77 4.26 0.07
C GLY A 275 17.16 3.62 -0.12
N GLU A 276 17.43 2.47 0.48
CA GLU A 276 18.73 1.80 0.43
C GLU A 276 19.04 1.22 -0.96
N GLY A 277 20.29 1.27 -1.41
CA GLY A 277 20.73 0.73 -2.70
C GLY A 277 21.09 -0.77 -2.70
N SER A 278 21.18 -1.39 -1.52
CA SER A 278 21.44 -2.83 -1.35
C SER A 278 20.17 -3.63 -1.66
N LEU A 279 20.05 -4.02 -2.93
CA LEU A 279 18.94 -4.80 -3.48
C LEU A 279 19.46 -6.10 -4.08
N ARG A 280 18.80 -7.22 -3.74
CA ARG A 280 18.91 -8.48 -4.47
C ARG A 280 17.87 -8.50 -5.57
N LEU A 281 18.32 -8.68 -6.81
CA LEU A 281 17.50 -8.59 -8.02
C LEU A 281 17.52 -9.91 -8.77
N ASP A 282 16.33 -10.40 -9.13
CA ASP A 282 16.17 -11.63 -9.90
C ASP A 282 15.24 -11.39 -11.09
N ASN A 283 15.59 -11.88 -12.27
CA ASN A 283 14.64 -12.01 -13.37
C ASN A 283 13.77 -13.25 -13.17
N TYR A 284 12.47 -13.10 -13.34
CA TYR A 284 11.53 -14.22 -13.27
C TYR A 284 10.51 -14.21 -14.40
N LEU A 285 10.01 -15.40 -14.71
CA LEU A 285 8.91 -15.61 -15.64
C LEU A 285 7.64 -15.94 -14.83
N LYS A 286 6.54 -15.23 -15.09
CA LYS A 286 5.19 -15.65 -14.65
C LYS A 286 4.62 -16.64 -15.70
N PRO A 287 4.55 -17.95 -15.42
CA PRO A 287 4.12 -18.90 -16.42
C PRO A 287 2.61 -18.79 -16.67
N ALA A 288 2.22 -18.98 -17.93
CA ALA A 288 0.82 -18.99 -18.36
C ALA A 288 0.18 -20.39 -18.27
N GLY A 289 0.99 -21.41 -17.96
CA GLY A 289 0.69 -22.82 -18.16
C GLY A 289 1.99 -23.58 -18.37
N PHE A 290 1.89 -24.91 -18.30
CA PHE A 290 3.01 -25.83 -18.38
C PHE A 290 2.78 -26.87 -19.47
N LEU A 291 3.86 -27.43 -20.00
CA LEU A 291 3.86 -28.35 -21.11
C LEU A 291 4.57 -29.65 -20.76
N ARG A 292 3.96 -30.78 -21.11
CA ARG A 292 4.66 -32.06 -21.02
C ARG A 292 5.84 -32.12 -22.00
N ASP A 293 6.89 -32.82 -21.63
CA ASP A 293 7.93 -33.22 -22.58
C ASP A 293 7.50 -34.48 -23.32
N ARG A 294 7.11 -34.35 -24.60
CA ARG A 294 6.73 -35.53 -25.42
C ARG A 294 7.93 -36.30 -25.96
N HIS A 295 9.16 -35.82 -25.73
CA HIS A 295 10.38 -36.57 -26.04
C HIS A 295 10.78 -37.53 -24.91
N LYS A 296 10.05 -37.51 -23.79
CA LYS A 296 10.22 -38.42 -22.66
C LYS A 296 9.02 -39.34 -22.56
N SER A 297 9.26 -40.63 -22.37
CA SER A 297 8.23 -41.64 -22.23
C SER A 297 7.52 -41.51 -20.88
N VAL A 298 6.20 -41.67 -20.89
CA VAL A 298 5.37 -41.78 -19.69
C VAL A 298 5.64 -43.12 -18.99
N HIS A 299 5.69 -43.14 -17.67
CA HIS A 299 5.81 -44.37 -16.86
C HIS A 299 4.76 -44.42 -15.74
N ALA A 300 4.61 -45.59 -15.09
CA ALA A 300 3.63 -45.79 -14.01
C ALA A 300 4.27 -45.94 -12.61
N ASN A 301 5.60 -45.76 -12.51
CA ASN A 301 6.29 -45.79 -11.22
C ASN A 301 6.05 -44.49 -10.44
N VAL A 302 5.07 -44.50 -9.54
CA VAL A 302 4.68 -43.34 -8.72
C VAL A 302 5.51 -43.18 -7.44
N ASP A 303 6.32 -44.18 -7.08
CA ASP A 303 7.12 -44.17 -5.85
C ASP A 303 8.42 -43.37 -6.00
N THR A 304 8.88 -43.15 -7.23
CA THR A 304 10.07 -42.35 -7.56
C THR A 304 9.70 -41.31 -8.60
N VAL A 305 9.54 -40.06 -8.15
CA VAL A 305 9.14 -38.92 -8.98
C VAL A 305 10.13 -37.79 -8.73
N ASP A 306 10.70 -37.23 -9.78
CA ASP A 306 11.54 -36.04 -9.68
C ASP A 306 10.68 -34.82 -9.27
N PHE A 307 10.96 -34.20 -8.12
CA PHE A 307 10.24 -33.00 -7.69
C PHE A 307 11.20 -31.84 -7.44
N VAL A 308 10.66 -30.62 -7.50
CA VAL A 308 11.39 -29.40 -7.16
C VAL A 308 10.95 -28.94 -5.77
N PRO A 309 11.88 -28.77 -4.80
CA PRO A 309 11.55 -28.25 -3.48
C PRO A 309 10.91 -26.87 -3.53
N ALA A 310 10.14 -26.54 -2.50
CA ALA A 310 9.56 -25.20 -2.36
C ALA A 310 10.64 -24.21 -1.94
N GLU A 311 10.74 -23.06 -2.63
CA GLU A 311 11.53 -21.93 -2.12
C GLU A 311 10.72 -21.16 -1.07
N PRO A 312 11.38 -20.57 -0.05
CA PRO A 312 10.72 -19.67 0.89
C PRO A 312 10.05 -18.48 0.18
N THR A 313 8.76 -18.28 0.39
CA THR A 313 7.99 -17.18 -0.20
C THR A 313 8.46 -15.82 0.32
N ARG A 314 8.68 -14.82 -0.53
CA ARG A 314 9.03 -13.48 -0.04
C ARG A 314 7.76 -12.71 0.29
N VAL A 315 7.63 -12.23 1.53
CA VAL A 315 6.44 -11.51 2.01
C VAL A 315 6.84 -10.11 2.45
N SER A 316 6.04 -9.11 2.08
CA SER A 316 6.23 -7.73 2.54
C SER A 316 4.91 -7.08 2.92
N ALA A 317 4.86 -6.51 4.13
CA ALA A 317 3.81 -5.57 4.53
C ALA A 317 4.02 -4.17 3.93
N GLY A 318 5.08 -3.94 3.14
CA GLY A 318 5.37 -2.66 2.50
C GLY A 318 5.65 -1.52 3.49
N LYS A 319 5.34 -0.29 3.09
CA LYS A 319 5.50 0.92 3.91
C LYS A 319 4.19 1.25 4.63
N VAL A 320 3.93 0.53 5.73
CA VAL A 320 2.83 0.82 6.66
C VAL A 320 3.35 1.12 8.06
N PHE A 321 2.55 1.81 8.85
CA PHE A 321 2.86 2.21 10.22
C PHE A 321 3.06 1.01 11.14
N TRP A 322 3.99 1.15 12.10
CA TRP A 322 4.22 0.15 13.16
C TRP A 322 3.41 0.53 14.39
N GLU A 323 2.67 -0.43 14.93
CA GLU A 323 1.95 -0.29 16.19
C GLU A 323 2.66 -1.11 17.27
N ARG A 324 2.75 -0.57 18.48
CA ARG A 324 3.27 -1.32 19.62
C ARG A 324 2.31 -2.45 19.99
N LEU A 325 2.89 -3.53 20.52
CA LEU A 325 2.08 -4.52 21.25
C LEU A 325 1.45 -3.87 22.49
N PRO A 326 0.37 -4.46 23.06
CA PRO A 326 -0.30 -3.92 24.24
C PRO A 326 0.67 -3.65 25.41
N HIS A 327 1.71 -4.47 25.50
CA HIS A 327 2.92 -4.24 26.26
C HIS A 327 4.04 -3.73 25.34
N PRO A 328 4.31 -2.42 25.28
CA PRO A 328 5.17 -1.83 24.25
C PRO A 328 6.62 -2.33 24.24
N GLU A 329 7.10 -2.82 25.38
CA GLU A 329 8.44 -3.38 25.56
C GLU A 329 8.61 -4.77 24.93
N LYS A 330 7.51 -5.45 24.60
CA LYS A 330 7.53 -6.84 24.08
C LYS A 330 7.74 -6.92 22.58
N GLY A 331 7.43 -5.86 21.86
CA GLY A 331 7.59 -5.79 20.42
C GLY A 331 6.54 -4.92 19.75
N ARG A 332 6.39 -5.13 18.45
CA ARG A 332 5.53 -4.33 17.58
C ARG A 332 4.93 -5.18 16.47
N ILE A 333 3.85 -4.68 15.91
CA ILE A 333 3.12 -5.29 14.80
C ILE A 333 2.87 -4.28 13.70
N ARG A 334 2.59 -4.78 12.51
CA ARG A 334 1.97 -3.98 11.46
C ARG A 334 1.07 -4.85 10.59
N VAL A 335 0.06 -4.22 10.04
CA VAL A 335 -0.90 -4.86 9.14
C VAL A 335 -0.99 -4.05 7.86
N ASN A 336 -0.92 -4.72 6.72
CA ASN A 336 -1.20 -4.12 5.43
C ASN A 336 -2.22 -4.97 4.68
N ARG A 337 -3.29 -4.34 4.17
CA ARG A 337 -4.31 -4.99 3.34
C ARG A 337 -3.91 -5.18 1.87
N SER A 338 -2.82 -4.53 1.48
CA SER A 338 -2.22 -4.58 0.14
C SER A 338 -0.73 -4.92 0.25
N GLY A 339 -0.40 -5.87 1.13
CA GLY A 339 0.94 -6.46 1.21
C GLY A 339 1.23 -7.34 0.01
N THR A 340 2.50 -7.61 -0.27
CA THR A 340 2.95 -8.44 -1.41
C THR A 340 3.43 -9.80 -0.94
N VAL A 341 3.06 -10.85 -1.67
CA VAL A 341 3.57 -12.21 -1.49
C VAL A 341 4.09 -12.70 -2.82
N TYR A 342 5.38 -13.02 -2.88
CA TYR A 342 6.07 -13.52 -4.06
C TYR A 342 6.45 -14.99 -3.87
N PHE A 343 5.73 -15.84 -4.59
CA PHE A 343 6.00 -17.27 -4.73
C PHE A 343 7.01 -17.46 -5.86
N HIS A 344 8.02 -18.32 -5.66
CA HIS A 344 9.02 -18.57 -6.69
C HIS A 344 9.66 -19.94 -6.58
N THR A 345 10.36 -20.35 -7.64
CA THR A 345 11.29 -21.47 -7.64
C THR A 345 12.46 -21.20 -8.59
N ARG A 346 13.67 -21.58 -8.17
CA ARG A 346 14.89 -21.55 -8.99
C ARG A 346 15.26 -22.92 -9.56
N GLY A 347 14.38 -23.91 -9.44
CA GLY A 347 14.66 -25.27 -9.87
C GLY A 347 15.53 -26.04 -8.89
N PRO A 348 15.80 -27.32 -9.20
CA PRO A 348 16.38 -28.27 -8.25
C PRO A 348 17.83 -27.95 -7.84
N SER A 349 18.55 -27.18 -8.65
CA SER A 349 19.94 -26.76 -8.40
C SER A 349 20.06 -25.39 -7.73
N GLY A 350 18.99 -24.59 -7.69
CA GLY A 350 19.04 -23.19 -7.23
C GLY A 350 19.61 -22.18 -8.26
N GLU A 351 20.05 -22.63 -9.43
CA GLU A 351 20.68 -21.79 -10.47
C GLU A 351 19.69 -21.17 -11.48
N GLY A 352 18.40 -21.46 -11.31
CA GLY A 352 17.36 -21.01 -12.22
C GLY A 352 17.24 -21.92 -13.45
N TYR A 353 16.62 -21.35 -14.49
CA TYR A 353 16.22 -22.09 -15.68
C TYR A 353 16.70 -21.39 -16.96
N GLY A 354 17.03 -22.23 -17.95
CA GLY A 354 17.07 -21.80 -19.34
C GLY A 354 15.69 -21.85 -19.97
N LEU A 355 15.31 -20.87 -20.80
CA LEU A 355 14.03 -20.82 -21.53
C LEU A 355 14.23 -20.52 -23.01
N CYS A 356 13.63 -21.33 -23.88
CA CYS A 356 13.50 -21.03 -25.31
C CYS A 356 12.21 -20.24 -25.59
N LEU A 357 12.35 -18.98 -25.99
CA LEU A 357 11.25 -18.07 -26.33
C LEU A 357 10.54 -18.41 -27.65
N ARG A 358 11.06 -19.38 -28.44
CA ARG A 358 10.40 -19.87 -29.66
C ARG A 358 9.40 -20.98 -29.37
N CYS A 359 9.80 -21.98 -28.59
CA CYS A 359 9.00 -23.19 -28.40
C CYS A 359 8.46 -23.38 -26.97
N GLY A 360 8.95 -22.60 -26.01
CA GLY A 360 8.56 -22.68 -24.60
C GLY A 360 9.26 -23.79 -23.82
N ARG A 361 10.23 -24.50 -24.42
CA ARG A 361 11.06 -25.47 -23.69
C ARG A 361 11.86 -24.74 -22.62
N MET A 362 11.86 -25.31 -21.42
CA MET A 362 12.52 -24.73 -20.26
C MET A 362 13.21 -25.87 -19.50
N GLU A 363 14.48 -25.69 -19.18
CA GLU A 363 15.32 -26.73 -18.54
C GLU A 363 16.04 -26.12 -17.33
N PRO A 364 16.22 -26.86 -16.23
CA PRO A 364 16.98 -26.39 -15.09
C PRO A 364 18.46 -26.21 -15.47
N MET A 365 19.08 -25.16 -14.94
CA MET A 365 20.52 -24.94 -15.09
C MET A 365 21.30 -25.69 -14.01
N VAL A 366 22.58 -25.96 -14.24
CA VAL A 366 23.45 -26.57 -13.20
C VAL A 366 24.49 -25.58 -12.69
N GLU A 367 25.08 -25.89 -11.53
CA GLU A 367 26.04 -25.02 -10.84
C GLU A 367 27.19 -24.61 -11.76
N GLY A 368 27.47 -23.29 -11.82
CA GLY A 368 28.52 -22.72 -12.65
C GLY A 368 28.17 -22.54 -14.13
N GLU A 369 26.94 -22.86 -14.57
CA GLU A 369 26.50 -22.57 -15.93
C GLU A 369 26.15 -21.09 -16.12
N GLU A 370 26.83 -20.41 -17.03
CA GLU A 370 26.38 -19.11 -17.56
C GLU A 370 25.30 -19.27 -18.64
N THR A 371 25.36 -20.40 -19.36
CA THR A 371 24.41 -20.75 -20.42
C THR A 371 23.88 -22.15 -20.17
N CYS A 372 22.56 -22.31 -20.26
CA CYS A 372 21.87 -23.57 -20.05
C CYS A 372 22.26 -24.57 -21.15
N SER A 373 23.15 -25.51 -20.82
CA SER A 373 23.64 -26.50 -21.79
C SER A 373 22.55 -27.47 -22.23
N ALA A 374 21.58 -27.74 -21.36
CA ALA A 374 20.43 -28.61 -21.62
C ALA A 374 19.51 -28.11 -22.75
N LEU A 375 19.61 -26.82 -23.12
CA LEU A 375 18.88 -26.26 -24.26
C LEU A 375 19.66 -26.30 -25.58
N ARG A 376 20.89 -26.82 -25.62
CA ARG A 376 21.61 -27.02 -26.88
C ARG A 376 20.92 -28.11 -27.71
N GLU A 377 20.69 -27.82 -28.98
CA GLU A 377 20.01 -28.70 -29.94
C GLU A 377 18.63 -29.18 -29.49
N HIS A 378 17.97 -28.42 -28.60
CA HIS A 378 16.71 -28.85 -28.03
C HIS A 378 15.61 -28.97 -29.09
N LYS A 379 14.73 -29.95 -28.90
CA LYS A 379 13.57 -30.17 -29.75
C LYS A 379 12.35 -29.41 -29.21
N PRO A 380 11.46 -28.90 -30.09
CA PRO A 380 10.29 -28.15 -29.65
C PRO A 380 9.30 -29.05 -28.89
N LEU A 381 8.61 -28.48 -27.89
CA LEU A 381 7.52 -29.15 -27.18
C LEU A 381 6.20 -29.14 -27.97
N ARG A 382 6.08 -28.21 -28.94
CA ARG A 382 4.90 -27.95 -29.76
C ARG A 382 5.31 -27.72 -31.22
N ALA A 383 5.04 -28.67 -32.13
CA ALA A 383 4.97 -28.49 -33.59
C ALA A 383 4.54 -29.81 -34.27
N ARG A 384 3.79 -29.79 -35.38
CA ARG A 384 3.40 -31.00 -36.14
C ARG A 384 4.46 -31.40 -37.17
N GLU A 385 5.13 -30.43 -37.78
CA GLU A 385 6.04 -30.64 -38.92
C GLU A 385 7.52 -30.72 -38.52
N SER A 386 7.92 -30.12 -37.39
CA SER A 386 9.32 -30.01 -36.94
C SER A 386 9.56 -30.62 -35.56
N PHE A 387 8.69 -31.54 -35.10
CA PHE A 387 8.77 -32.07 -33.73
C PHE A 387 10.06 -32.84 -33.46
N LEU A 388 10.57 -33.56 -34.46
CA LEU A 388 11.76 -34.41 -34.35
C LEU A 388 13.07 -33.68 -34.63
N GLU A 389 12.99 -32.51 -35.27
CA GLU A 389 14.13 -31.66 -35.61
C GLU A 389 14.48 -30.68 -34.47
N PRO A 390 15.74 -30.21 -34.37
CA PRO A 390 16.10 -29.14 -33.46
C PRO A 390 15.22 -27.90 -33.69
N CYS A 391 14.79 -27.27 -32.62
CA CYS A 391 14.02 -26.04 -32.65
C CYS A 391 14.81 -24.93 -33.38
N GLU A 392 14.12 -24.09 -34.17
CA GLU A 392 14.72 -22.92 -34.83
C GLU A 392 15.39 -21.95 -33.84
N GLY A 393 14.94 -21.96 -32.58
CA GLY A 393 15.56 -21.19 -31.50
C GLY A 393 17.03 -21.55 -31.23
N ASN A 394 17.49 -22.74 -31.62
CA ASN A 394 18.90 -23.14 -31.49
C ASN A 394 19.83 -22.29 -32.35
N GLY A 395 19.34 -21.79 -33.50
CA GLY A 395 20.11 -20.92 -34.39
C GLY A 395 20.08 -19.43 -34.00
N GLN A 396 19.39 -19.08 -32.92
CA GLN A 396 19.11 -17.70 -32.52
C GLN A 396 19.47 -17.50 -31.04
N PRO A 397 20.71 -17.08 -30.71
CA PRO A 397 21.15 -16.95 -29.32
C PRO A 397 20.21 -16.11 -28.45
N PHE A 398 19.63 -15.03 -29.01
CA PHE A 398 18.68 -14.17 -28.32
C PHE A 398 17.39 -14.90 -27.88
N ALA A 399 17.01 -15.98 -28.56
CA ALA A 399 15.80 -16.73 -28.27
C ALA A 399 15.95 -17.60 -27.02
N ILE A 400 17.17 -17.79 -26.52
CA ILE A 400 17.43 -18.52 -25.28
C ILE A 400 17.72 -17.53 -24.15
N ARG A 401 16.93 -17.63 -23.09
CA ARG A 401 17.16 -16.91 -21.84
C ARG A 401 17.76 -17.86 -20.81
N HIS A 402 18.57 -17.32 -19.92
CA HIS A 402 19.28 -18.07 -18.89
C HIS A 402 19.08 -17.39 -17.52
N GLY A 403 19.27 -18.15 -16.44
CA GLY A 403 19.16 -17.66 -15.07
C GLY A 403 17.77 -17.16 -14.70
N LEU A 404 16.71 -17.67 -15.35
CA LEU A 404 15.36 -17.25 -15.04
C LEU A 404 14.83 -17.99 -13.82
N THR A 405 14.13 -17.28 -12.96
CA THR A 405 13.29 -17.87 -11.90
C THR A 405 11.87 -18.08 -12.43
N LEU A 406 11.13 -19.09 -11.95
CA LEU A 406 9.67 -19.10 -12.13
C LEU A 406 9.02 -18.41 -10.93
N GLY A 407 8.12 -17.45 -11.17
CA GLY A 407 7.59 -16.64 -10.07
C GLY A 407 6.17 -16.12 -10.28
N HIS A 408 5.51 -15.83 -9.16
CA HIS A 408 4.17 -15.27 -9.10
C HIS A 408 4.05 -14.36 -7.87
N GLU A 409 3.73 -13.09 -8.10
CA GLU A 409 3.36 -12.16 -7.02
C GLU A 409 1.83 -12.01 -6.94
N ILE A 410 1.31 -11.96 -5.71
CA ILE A 410 -0.05 -11.52 -5.39
C ILE A 410 0.01 -10.33 -4.42
N ARG A 411 -1.09 -9.56 -4.38
CA ARG A 411 -1.37 -8.60 -3.31
C ARG A 411 -2.42 -9.19 -2.38
N THR A 412 -2.22 -9.09 -1.07
CA THR A 412 -3.08 -9.71 -0.06
C THR A 412 -2.93 -9.05 1.30
N ASP A 413 -3.76 -9.45 2.27
CA ASP A 413 -3.62 -9.07 3.66
C ASP A 413 -2.37 -9.73 4.26
N VAL A 414 -1.53 -8.92 4.92
CA VAL A 414 -0.30 -9.34 5.59
C VAL A 414 -0.28 -8.77 7.01
N PHE A 415 -0.01 -9.65 7.97
CA PHE A 415 0.31 -9.33 9.35
C PHE A 415 1.79 -9.64 9.61
N GLU A 416 2.52 -8.69 10.20
CA GLU A 416 3.90 -8.90 10.65
C GLU A 416 3.99 -8.65 12.15
N LEU A 417 4.52 -9.64 12.88
CA LEU A 417 4.91 -9.54 14.27
C LEU A 417 6.43 -9.51 14.40
N GLN A 418 6.94 -8.48 15.07
CA GLN A 418 8.35 -8.36 15.40
C GLN A 418 8.53 -8.24 16.91
N PRO A 419 9.01 -9.32 17.57
CA PRO A 419 9.36 -9.27 18.98
C PRO A 419 10.52 -8.30 19.24
N ALA A 420 10.55 -7.72 20.44
CA ALA A 420 11.66 -6.85 20.87
C ALA A 420 12.97 -7.62 21.08
N THR A 421 12.86 -8.87 21.55
CA THR A 421 13.99 -9.79 21.75
C THR A 421 14.14 -10.72 20.54
N PHE A 422 15.38 -11.10 20.21
CA PHE A 422 15.69 -11.98 19.08
C PHE A 422 15.30 -13.44 19.38
N PRO A 423 14.32 -14.06 18.68
CA PRO A 423 14.03 -15.49 18.81
C PRO A 423 15.02 -16.32 17.98
N SER A 424 15.21 -17.60 18.33
CA SER A 424 15.84 -18.55 17.41
C SER A 424 14.93 -18.81 16.21
N LEU A 425 15.51 -19.22 15.07
CA LEU A 425 14.72 -19.57 13.88
C LEU A 425 13.69 -20.66 14.18
N GLY A 426 14.10 -21.72 14.90
CA GLY A 426 13.21 -22.80 15.32
C GLY A 426 12.04 -22.35 16.20
N ALA A 427 12.29 -21.42 17.12
CA ALA A 427 11.25 -20.83 17.95
C ALA A 427 10.30 -19.96 17.13
N ALA A 428 10.84 -19.09 16.27
CA ALA A 428 10.06 -18.19 15.43
C ALA A 428 9.14 -18.95 14.46
N ASN A 429 9.63 -20.02 13.82
CA ASN A 429 8.83 -20.85 12.94
C ASN A 429 7.68 -21.55 13.70
N ALA A 430 7.98 -22.15 14.86
CA ALA A 430 6.96 -22.79 15.67
C ALA A 430 5.91 -21.79 16.20
N ILE A 431 6.31 -20.56 16.57
CA ILE A 431 5.38 -19.49 16.96
C ILE A 431 4.51 -19.06 15.78
N ALA A 432 5.10 -18.83 14.59
CA ALA A 432 4.34 -18.44 13.40
C ALA A 432 3.29 -19.50 13.02
N ILE A 433 3.64 -20.78 13.06
CA ILE A 433 2.71 -21.90 12.85
C ILE A 433 1.62 -21.90 13.92
N ALA A 434 2.00 -21.82 15.21
CA ALA A 434 1.04 -21.81 16.31
C ALA A 434 0.06 -20.62 16.23
N LEU A 435 0.53 -19.44 15.83
CA LEU A 435 -0.32 -18.28 15.58
C LEU A 435 -1.31 -18.54 14.45
N ARG A 436 -0.85 -19.05 13.30
CA ARG A 436 -1.72 -19.40 12.17
C ARG A 436 -2.80 -20.39 12.57
N GLU A 437 -2.42 -21.47 13.23
CA GLU A 437 -3.34 -22.52 13.69
C GLU A 437 -4.32 -21.99 14.76
N ALA A 438 -3.87 -21.11 15.65
CA ALA A 438 -4.73 -20.45 16.64
C ALA A 438 -5.78 -19.56 15.98
N VAL A 439 -5.38 -18.76 14.98
CA VAL A 439 -6.29 -17.89 14.22
C VAL A 439 -7.32 -18.72 13.45
N ALA A 440 -6.86 -19.77 12.77
CA ALA A 440 -7.74 -20.68 12.02
C ALA A 440 -8.83 -21.28 12.93
N ARG A 441 -8.43 -21.79 14.10
CA ARG A 441 -9.36 -22.32 15.11
C ARG A 441 -10.28 -21.26 15.69
N HIS A 442 -9.78 -20.06 15.95
CA HIS A 442 -10.56 -18.96 16.51
C HIS A 442 -11.64 -18.48 15.54
N LEU A 443 -11.30 -18.36 14.25
CA LEU A 443 -12.21 -17.89 13.20
C LEU A 443 -13.08 -19.01 12.60
N GLY A 444 -12.76 -20.27 12.87
CA GLY A 444 -13.47 -21.42 12.29
C GLY A 444 -13.19 -21.61 10.79
N VAL A 445 -11.99 -21.25 10.34
CA VAL A 445 -11.52 -21.41 8.96
C VAL A 445 -10.41 -22.45 8.87
N GLU A 446 -10.15 -22.97 7.68
CA GLU A 446 -9.03 -23.89 7.46
C GLU A 446 -7.70 -23.13 7.53
N ALA A 447 -6.71 -23.68 8.25
CA ALA A 447 -5.39 -23.06 8.36
C ALA A 447 -4.70 -22.90 7.00
N ALA A 448 -5.08 -23.75 6.02
CA ALA A 448 -4.60 -23.68 4.65
C ALA A 448 -5.06 -22.41 3.89
N GLU A 449 -6.03 -21.64 4.39
CA GLU A 449 -6.40 -20.34 3.81
C GLU A 449 -5.34 -19.25 4.11
N MET A 450 -4.43 -19.50 5.05
CA MET A 450 -3.38 -18.59 5.47
C MET A 450 -1.99 -19.21 5.25
N GLY A 451 -1.04 -18.39 4.82
CA GLY A 451 0.38 -18.73 4.80
C GLY A 451 1.12 -18.11 5.98
N PHE A 452 2.33 -18.59 6.24
CA PHE A 452 3.25 -18.00 7.19
C PHE A 452 4.68 -18.01 6.63
N ILE A 453 5.52 -17.10 7.11
CA ILE A 453 6.98 -17.18 6.93
C ILE A 453 7.70 -16.44 8.07
N VAL A 454 8.91 -16.89 8.40
CA VAL A 454 9.86 -16.14 9.21
C VAL A 454 10.94 -15.57 8.32
N ALA A 455 11.19 -14.26 8.40
CA ALA A 455 12.21 -13.61 7.60
C ALA A 455 13.09 -12.67 8.43
N PRO A 456 14.38 -12.49 8.07
CA PRO A 456 15.25 -11.48 8.66
C PRO A 456 14.65 -10.08 8.51
N SER A 457 14.76 -9.29 9.56
CA SER A 457 14.31 -7.90 9.63
C SER A 457 15.25 -7.08 10.52
N ARG A 458 14.95 -5.80 10.70
CA ARG A 458 15.63 -4.92 11.65
C ARG A 458 14.65 -4.35 12.66
N ASN A 459 15.06 -4.34 13.93
CA ASN A 459 14.29 -3.71 14.99
C ASN A 459 14.38 -2.18 14.93
N GLU A 460 13.71 -1.49 15.85
CA GLU A 460 13.69 -0.02 15.91
C GLU A 460 15.06 0.63 16.04
N LEU A 461 15.99 -0.05 16.70
CA LEU A 461 17.37 0.38 16.90
C LEU A 461 18.27 0.03 15.71
N GLY A 462 17.73 -0.63 14.68
CA GLY A 462 18.47 -1.06 13.50
C GLY A 462 19.20 -2.40 13.67
N ASN A 463 19.08 -3.08 14.80
CA ASN A 463 19.69 -4.39 15.03
C ASN A 463 18.95 -5.48 14.25
N GLN A 464 19.67 -6.51 13.81
CA GLN A 464 19.07 -7.66 13.15
C GLN A 464 18.10 -8.40 14.08
N THR A 465 16.96 -8.81 13.53
CA THR A 465 15.94 -9.62 14.21
C THR A 465 15.22 -10.53 13.22
N LEU A 466 14.30 -11.36 13.73
CA LEU A 466 13.40 -12.16 12.91
C LEU A 466 11.97 -11.61 13.07
N SER A 467 11.32 -11.37 11.94
CA SER A 467 9.89 -11.06 11.88
C SER A 467 9.10 -12.30 11.49
N MET A 468 7.95 -12.50 12.12
CA MET A 468 6.99 -13.55 11.81
C MET A 468 5.84 -12.95 10.99
N PHE A 469 5.63 -13.46 9.79
CA PHE A 469 4.59 -13.00 8.88
C PHE A 469 3.47 -14.03 8.80
N LEU A 470 2.23 -13.55 8.81
CA LEU A 470 1.06 -14.29 8.38
C LEU A 470 0.44 -13.55 7.19
N PHE A 471 -0.06 -14.29 6.20
CA PHE A 471 -0.73 -13.68 5.04
C PHE A 471 -1.92 -14.51 4.60
N ASP A 472 -2.92 -13.87 4.01
CA ASP A 472 -4.03 -14.59 3.37
C ASP A 472 -3.57 -15.14 2.01
N ARG A 473 -3.80 -16.42 1.74
CA ARG A 473 -3.42 -17.03 0.45
C ARG A 473 -4.21 -16.48 -0.75
N PRO A 474 -5.52 -16.19 -0.64
CA PRO A 474 -6.26 -15.62 -1.76
C PRO A 474 -5.77 -14.22 -2.14
N ALA A 475 -5.60 -13.97 -3.44
CA ALA A 475 -5.34 -12.62 -3.95
C ALA A 475 -6.45 -11.64 -3.53
N GLY A 476 -6.06 -10.41 -3.23
CA GLY A 476 -6.90 -9.39 -2.62
C GLY A 476 -7.05 -9.53 -1.10
N GLY A 477 -6.70 -10.67 -0.49
CA GLY A 477 -6.81 -10.92 0.96
C GLY A 477 -8.24 -11.21 1.42
N ALA A 478 -8.44 -12.09 2.40
CA ALA A 478 -9.75 -12.47 2.95
C ALA A 478 -10.11 -11.70 4.25
N GLY A 479 -9.14 -10.97 4.80
CA GLY A 479 -9.19 -10.28 6.07
C GLY A 479 -8.84 -11.14 7.27
N TYR A 480 -8.45 -12.42 7.12
CA TYR A 480 -8.26 -13.32 8.27
C TYR A 480 -7.07 -12.89 9.12
N VAL A 481 -5.90 -12.71 8.49
CA VAL A 481 -4.69 -12.32 9.23
C VAL A 481 -4.76 -10.91 9.81
N THR A 482 -5.60 -10.03 9.27
CA THR A 482 -5.79 -8.68 9.82
C THR A 482 -6.42 -8.70 11.21
N ARG A 483 -7.23 -9.73 11.51
CA ARG A 483 -7.89 -9.90 12.81
C ARG A 483 -6.93 -10.33 13.92
N VAL A 484 -5.78 -10.90 13.57
CA VAL A 484 -4.74 -11.27 14.54
C VAL A 484 -4.39 -10.07 15.39
N ALA A 485 -4.19 -8.91 14.75
CA ALA A 485 -3.80 -7.66 15.40
C ALA A 485 -4.85 -7.17 16.42
N ASP A 486 -6.14 -7.38 16.13
CA ASP A 486 -7.24 -6.94 16.99
C ASP A 486 -7.57 -7.92 18.13
N GLN A 487 -7.01 -9.13 18.09
CA GLN A 487 -7.37 -10.23 18.99
C GLN A 487 -6.15 -10.92 19.60
N LEU A 488 -5.01 -10.24 19.69
CA LEU A 488 -3.75 -10.81 20.19
C LEU A 488 -3.89 -11.45 21.58
N ARG A 489 -4.66 -10.83 22.48
CA ARG A 489 -4.92 -11.38 23.83
C ARG A 489 -5.66 -12.72 23.83
N VAL A 490 -6.37 -13.06 22.76
CA VAL A 490 -7.01 -14.37 22.59
C VAL A 490 -6.10 -15.32 21.81
N ILE A 491 -5.48 -14.83 20.74
CA ILE A 491 -4.67 -15.64 19.83
C ILE A 491 -3.36 -16.11 20.49
N LEU A 492 -2.67 -15.27 21.25
CA LEU A 492 -1.40 -15.64 21.90
C LEU A 492 -1.57 -16.78 22.92
N PRO A 493 -2.56 -16.76 23.85
CA PRO A 493 -2.83 -17.91 24.71
C PRO A 493 -3.22 -19.17 23.94
N MET A 494 -4.01 -19.06 22.86
CA MET A 494 -4.34 -20.22 22.03
C MET A 494 -3.11 -20.81 21.32
N ALA A 495 -2.21 -19.96 20.82
CA ALA A 495 -0.93 -20.37 20.24
C ALA A 495 -0.03 -21.04 21.28
N ARG A 496 -0.01 -20.51 22.51
CA ARG A 496 0.70 -21.13 23.65
C ARG A 496 0.17 -22.54 23.94
N GLN A 497 -1.16 -22.71 24.01
CA GLN A 497 -1.78 -24.03 24.24
C GLN A 497 -1.45 -25.04 23.13
N LEU A 498 -1.31 -24.58 21.88
CA LEU A 498 -0.87 -25.42 20.76
C LEU A 498 0.57 -25.93 20.93
N LEU A 499 1.45 -25.12 21.51
CA LEU A 499 2.84 -25.50 21.80
C LEU A 499 2.96 -26.48 22.98
N GLU A 500 1.96 -26.49 23.88
CA GLU A 500 1.77 -27.49 24.93
C GLU A 500 1.27 -28.83 24.37
N CYS A 501 2.15 -29.49 23.60
CA CYS A 501 1.81 -30.70 22.86
C CYS A 501 1.27 -31.81 23.79
N PRO A 502 0.04 -32.31 23.55
CA PRO A 502 -0.56 -33.36 24.39
C PRO A 502 0.20 -34.69 24.31
N GLN A 503 0.93 -34.92 23.22
CA GLN A 503 1.76 -36.12 23.00
C GLN A 503 3.16 -35.99 23.62
N ARG A 504 3.49 -34.84 24.22
CA ARG A 504 4.80 -34.56 24.85
C ARG A 504 5.99 -34.87 23.91
N CYS A 505 5.86 -34.55 22.62
CA CYS A 505 6.90 -34.82 21.62
C CYS A 505 8.20 -34.05 21.91
N ARG A 506 9.34 -34.55 21.41
CA ARG A 506 10.67 -33.98 21.70
C ARG A 506 10.96 -32.65 21.00
N HIS A 507 10.49 -32.49 19.76
CA HIS A 507 10.75 -31.29 18.94
C HIS A 507 9.43 -30.72 18.40
N SER A 508 8.75 -31.48 17.55
CA SER A 508 7.44 -31.16 16.98
C SER A 508 6.71 -32.45 16.60
N CYS A 509 5.40 -32.38 16.37
CA CYS A 509 4.61 -33.50 15.83
C CYS A 509 3.30 -32.97 15.24
N SER A 510 2.57 -33.83 14.54
CA SER A 510 1.29 -33.48 13.89
C SER A 510 0.18 -33.07 14.87
N ALA A 511 0.35 -33.31 16.17
CA ALA A 511 -0.57 -32.85 17.20
C ALA A 511 -0.28 -31.40 17.69
N CYS A 512 0.85 -30.79 17.28
CA CYS A 512 1.20 -29.41 17.64
C CYS A 512 1.52 -28.54 16.41
N VAL A 513 2.78 -28.47 15.97
CA VAL A 513 3.26 -27.52 14.96
C VAL A 513 3.88 -28.18 13.72
N LEU A 514 3.89 -29.52 13.62
CA LEU A 514 4.32 -30.19 12.38
C LEU A 514 3.15 -30.23 11.39
N VAL A 515 3.14 -29.27 10.47
CA VAL A 515 2.14 -29.08 9.42
C VAL A 515 2.76 -29.37 8.04
N SER A 516 1.93 -29.52 7.00
CA SER A 516 2.40 -29.91 5.66
C SER A 516 3.35 -28.91 5.01
N ASP A 517 3.27 -27.64 5.42
CA ASP A 517 4.12 -26.54 4.98
C ASP A 517 5.10 -26.07 6.06
N ALA A 518 5.39 -26.92 7.05
CA ALA A 518 6.42 -26.68 8.05
C ALA A 518 7.83 -26.84 7.45
N PRO A 519 8.85 -26.18 8.02
CA PRO A 519 10.24 -26.42 7.65
C PRO A 519 10.62 -27.89 7.74
N GLU A 520 11.37 -28.40 6.76
CA GLU A 520 11.75 -29.82 6.69
C GLU A 520 12.85 -30.20 7.69
N ARG A 521 13.72 -29.25 8.04
CA ARG A 521 14.86 -29.46 8.93
C ARG A 521 14.40 -29.43 10.39
N GLU A 522 14.74 -30.45 11.17
CA GLU A 522 14.30 -30.61 12.57
C GLU A 522 14.76 -29.43 13.44
N GLU A 523 15.96 -28.89 13.20
CA GLU A 523 16.50 -27.72 13.91
C GLU A 523 15.78 -26.40 13.60
N GLU A 524 15.00 -26.34 12.52
CA GLU A 524 14.23 -25.16 12.12
C GLU A 524 12.82 -25.15 12.71
N LEU A 525 12.48 -26.12 13.56
CA LEU A 525 11.18 -26.21 14.22
C LEU A 525 11.28 -26.73 15.67
N ASP A 526 11.27 -25.81 16.64
CA ASP A 526 11.42 -26.14 18.07
C ASP A 526 10.27 -25.57 18.91
N ARG A 527 9.36 -26.45 19.32
CA ARG A 527 8.20 -26.06 20.14
C ARG A 527 8.58 -25.64 21.57
N PHE A 528 9.66 -26.18 22.14
CA PHE A 528 10.05 -25.88 23.52
C PHE A 528 10.70 -24.51 23.59
N ALA A 529 11.61 -24.21 22.65
CA ALA A 529 12.17 -22.87 22.51
C ALA A 529 11.08 -21.83 22.20
N ALA A 530 10.09 -22.19 21.37
CA ALA A 530 8.92 -21.34 21.12
C ALA A 530 8.08 -21.09 22.39
N LEU A 531 7.79 -22.13 23.17
CA LEU A 531 7.01 -22.01 24.40
C LEU A 531 7.73 -21.13 25.43
N ASP A 532 9.03 -21.36 25.65
CA ASP A 532 9.85 -20.55 26.56
C ASP A 532 9.93 -19.09 26.09
N PHE A 533 10.10 -18.86 24.79
CA PHE A 533 10.13 -17.52 24.22
C PHE A 533 8.79 -16.80 24.37
N LEU A 534 7.67 -17.48 24.10
CA LEU A 534 6.33 -16.92 24.25
C LEU A 534 6.06 -16.55 25.72
N ASP A 535 6.39 -17.45 26.65
CA ASP A 535 6.20 -17.25 28.09
C ASP A 535 6.99 -16.04 28.61
N LYS A 536 8.24 -15.86 28.15
CA LYS A 536 9.10 -14.76 28.59
C LYS A 536 8.82 -13.43 27.89
N HIS A 537 8.56 -13.46 26.58
CA HIS A 537 8.65 -12.26 25.75
C HIS A 537 7.34 -11.84 25.09
N LEU A 538 6.32 -12.69 25.00
CA LEU A 538 5.07 -12.36 24.30
C LEU A 538 3.79 -12.59 25.14
N THR A 539 3.90 -13.22 26.31
CA THR A 539 2.74 -13.43 27.19
C THR A 539 2.20 -12.11 27.71
N LEU A 540 0.91 -11.86 27.53
CA LEU A 540 0.25 -10.69 28.09
C LEU A 540 -0.34 -11.10 29.47
N PRO A 541 -0.04 -10.38 30.57
CA PRO A 541 -0.59 -10.69 31.88
C PRO A 541 -2.13 -10.64 31.82
N PRO A 542 -2.83 -11.61 32.42
CA PRO A 542 -4.29 -11.67 32.38
C PRO A 542 -4.96 -10.55 33.19
N VAL A 543 -4.18 -9.87 34.04
CA VAL A 543 -4.64 -8.88 34.99
C VAL A 543 -3.63 -7.72 34.97
N LEU A 544 -4.11 -6.50 34.76
CA LEU A 544 -3.29 -5.30 34.82
C LEU A 544 -2.71 -5.08 36.23
N PRO A 545 -1.43 -4.67 36.36
CA PRO A 545 -0.88 -4.19 37.62
C PRO A 545 -1.70 -3.02 38.18
N GLU A 546 -1.75 -2.87 39.51
CA GLU A 546 -2.58 -1.85 40.17
C GLU A 546 -2.16 -0.42 39.77
N GLU A 547 -0.86 -0.21 39.58
CA GLU A 547 -0.27 1.05 39.12
C GLU A 547 -0.73 1.47 37.71
N GLU A 548 -1.12 0.52 36.86
CA GLU A 548 -1.62 0.80 35.51
C GLU A 548 -3.14 1.04 35.49
N ARG A 549 -3.86 0.69 36.57
CA ARG A 549 -5.31 0.84 36.64
C ARG A 549 -5.70 2.24 37.08
N PHE A 550 -6.21 3.03 36.14
CA PHE A 550 -6.80 4.33 36.45
C PHE A 550 -8.22 4.23 37.03
N VAL A 551 -8.88 3.07 36.85
CA VAL A 551 -10.17 2.69 37.47
C VAL A 551 -10.18 1.19 37.85
N PRO A 552 -11.02 0.74 38.79
CA PRO A 552 -11.00 -0.65 39.28
C PRO A 552 -11.25 -1.71 38.20
N ASP A 553 -12.10 -1.40 37.23
CA ASP A 553 -12.50 -2.24 36.09
C ASP A 553 -11.57 -2.09 34.87
N ALA A 554 -10.48 -1.33 35.02
CA ALA A 554 -9.55 -1.08 33.92
C ALA A 554 -8.95 -2.37 33.34
N ASP A 555 -8.90 -2.43 32.03
CA ASP A 555 -8.34 -3.51 31.22
C ASP A 555 -7.38 -2.95 30.17
N ILE A 556 -6.44 -3.76 29.69
CA ILE A 556 -5.48 -3.30 28.69
C ILE A 556 -6.21 -3.07 27.35
N SER A 557 -5.78 -2.08 26.59
CA SER A 557 -6.25 -1.83 25.23
C SER A 557 -5.33 -2.56 24.26
N ASP A 558 -5.89 -3.34 23.35
CA ASP A 558 -5.11 -4.00 22.30
C ASP A 558 -4.73 -3.00 21.20
N ARG A 559 -5.75 -2.37 20.62
CA ARG A 559 -5.61 -1.39 19.54
C ARG A 559 -6.67 -0.29 19.73
N PRO A 560 -6.34 0.85 20.35
CA PRO A 560 -7.34 1.81 20.82
C PRO A 560 -8.24 2.32 19.70
N LEU A 561 -7.71 2.64 18.52
CA LEU A 561 -8.55 3.09 17.39
C LEU A 561 -9.49 2.00 16.86
N GLY A 562 -9.04 0.74 16.86
CA GLY A 562 -9.88 -0.40 16.46
C GLY A 562 -10.98 -0.69 17.48
N GLU A 563 -10.68 -0.54 18.76
CA GLU A 563 -11.65 -0.69 19.86
C GLU A 563 -12.67 0.45 19.87
N ILE A 564 -12.23 1.71 19.74
CA ILE A 564 -13.11 2.87 19.61
C ILE A 564 -14.05 2.69 18.41
N ASP A 565 -13.51 2.30 17.26
CA ASP A 565 -14.32 2.06 16.07
C ASP A 565 -15.38 0.97 16.27
N SER A 566 -15.00 -0.14 16.93
CA SER A 566 -15.93 -1.24 17.24
C SER A 566 -17.01 -0.79 18.22
N TRP A 567 -16.62 -0.06 19.27
CA TRP A 567 -17.57 0.48 20.25
C TRP A 567 -18.57 1.44 19.60
N LEU A 568 -18.08 2.37 18.76
CA LEU A 568 -18.95 3.28 18.01
C LEU A 568 -19.85 2.55 17.01
N HIS A 569 -19.42 1.40 16.48
CA HIS A 569 -20.27 0.60 15.61
C HIS A 569 -21.46 -0.02 16.36
N ASP A 570 -21.20 -0.54 17.56
CA ASP A 570 -22.19 -1.25 18.37
C ASP A 570 -23.28 -0.34 18.94
N PHE A 571 -23.00 0.97 19.06
CA PHE A 571 -23.91 1.95 19.65
C PHE A 571 -24.30 3.07 18.67
N GLY A 572 -25.55 3.04 18.20
CA GLY A 572 -26.10 3.95 17.19
C GLY A 572 -26.14 5.42 17.57
N ASP A 573 -26.30 5.73 18.86
CA ASP A 573 -26.38 7.08 19.43
C ASP A 573 -25.05 7.52 20.06
N ALA A 574 -23.97 6.78 19.81
CA ALA A 574 -22.68 7.01 20.43
C ALA A 574 -22.10 8.38 20.13
N ARG A 575 -21.49 8.96 21.17
CA ARG A 575 -20.67 10.17 21.11
C ARG A 575 -19.23 9.82 21.47
N LEU A 576 -18.29 10.43 20.78
CA LEU A 576 -16.86 10.31 21.03
C LEU A 576 -16.28 11.69 21.34
N VAL A 577 -15.53 11.78 22.42
CA VAL A 577 -14.68 12.93 22.74
C VAL A 577 -13.23 12.44 22.71
N MET A 578 -12.38 13.10 21.94
CA MET A 578 -10.95 12.85 21.89
C MET A 578 -10.20 14.06 22.39
N TRP A 579 -9.20 13.88 23.25
CA TRP A 579 -8.33 14.95 23.71
C TRP A 579 -6.99 14.83 23.02
N THR A 580 -6.49 15.97 22.54
CA THR A 580 -5.15 16.04 21.97
C THR A 580 -4.52 17.41 22.23
N ASN A 581 -3.20 17.42 22.38
CA ASN A 581 -2.37 18.60 22.51
C ASN A 581 -1.37 18.66 21.35
N PRO A 582 -1.80 19.05 20.14
CA PRO A 582 -0.90 19.12 19.00
C PRO A 582 0.16 20.21 19.24
N THR A 583 1.44 19.84 19.14
CA THR A 583 2.54 20.82 19.11
C THR A 583 2.42 21.77 17.90
N ASP A 584 1.81 21.29 16.82
CA ASP A 584 1.43 22.03 15.62
C ASP A 584 0.06 21.53 15.16
N ILE A 585 -0.93 22.42 15.06
CA ILE A 585 -2.30 22.06 14.67
C ILE A 585 -2.33 21.35 13.30
N LEU A 586 -1.38 21.66 12.42
CA LEU A 586 -1.26 21.04 11.10
C LEU A 586 -0.92 19.55 11.18
N GLY A 587 -0.30 19.10 12.27
CA GLY A 587 0.00 17.69 12.55
C GLY A 587 -1.25 16.80 12.58
N LEU A 588 -2.44 17.39 12.76
CA LEU A 588 -3.72 16.68 12.65
C LEU A 588 -3.89 15.97 11.29
N GLN A 589 -3.32 16.47 10.19
CA GLN A 589 -3.44 15.79 8.90
C GLN A 589 -2.80 14.40 8.89
N GLU A 590 -1.70 14.24 9.61
CA GLU A 590 -0.93 12.99 9.67
C GLU A 590 -1.27 12.15 10.91
N TRP A 591 -2.19 12.64 11.75
CA TRP A 591 -2.63 11.92 12.95
C TRP A 591 -3.41 10.64 12.55
N PRO A 592 -3.01 9.45 13.03
CA PRO A 592 -3.68 8.18 12.69
C PRO A 592 -5.20 8.16 12.91
N ALA A 593 -5.72 8.90 13.89
CA ALA A 593 -7.17 8.99 14.13
C ALA A 593 -7.92 9.73 13.01
N THR A 594 -7.27 10.63 12.27
CA THR A 594 -7.87 11.41 11.17
C THR A 594 -8.51 10.54 10.10
N GLY A 595 -7.91 9.38 9.80
CA GLY A 595 -8.47 8.39 8.87
C GLY A 595 -9.79 7.76 9.33
N TYR A 596 -10.13 7.88 10.62
CA TYR A 596 -11.35 7.35 11.22
C TYR A 596 -12.44 8.40 11.43
N LEU A 597 -12.07 9.66 11.71
CA LEU A 597 -13.02 10.72 12.11
C LEU A 597 -14.19 10.85 11.14
N ARG A 598 -13.91 11.02 9.84
CA ARG A 598 -14.95 11.16 8.81
C ARG A 598 -15.82 9.91 8.69
N ARG A 599 -15.21 8.73 8.87
CA ARG A 599 -15.93 7.46 8.85
C ARG A 599 -16.94 7.38 10.00
N TRP A 600 -16.57 7.83 11.18
CA TRP A 600 -17.46 7.86 12.34
C TRP A 600 -18.59 8.87 12.14
N THR A 601 -18.29 10.08 11.68
CA THR A 601 -19.29 11.14 11.49
C THR A 601 -20.28 10.82 10.38
N ASP A 602 -19.85 10.21 9.27
CA ASP A 602 -20.74 9.73 8.20
C ASP A 602 -21.63 8.56 8.63
N ASN A 603 -21.24 7.83 9.68
CA ASN A 603 -22.09 6.84 10.35
C ASN A 603 -22.99 7.45 11.43
N GLY A 604 -23.14 8.79 11.45
CA GLY A 604 -24.02 9.52 12.35
C GLY A 604 -23.49 9.67 13.77
N ARG A 605 -22.19 9.46 14.01
CA ARG A 605 -21.58 9.61 15.34
C ARG A 605 -21.20 11.06 15.59
N ALA A 606 -21.54 11.57 16.77
CA ALA A 606 -21.06 12.88 17.19
C ALA A 606 -19.62 12.75 17.69
N VAL A 607 -18.68 13.35 16.97
CA VAL A 607 -17.25 13.29 17.30
C VAL A 607 -16.76 14.68 17.65
N THR A 608 -16.16 14.82 18.81
CA THR A 608 -15.57 16.07 19.31
C THR A 608 -14.06 15.89 19.49
N VAL A 609 -13.27 16.79 18.92
CA VAL A 609 -11.82 16.87 19.13
C VAL A 609 -11.54 18.06 20.05
N CYS A 610 -11.02 17.77 21.23
CA CYS A 610 -10.72 18.70 22.30
C CYS A 610 -9.25 19.07 22.32
N PHE A 611 -8.99 20.39 22.37
CA PHE A 611 -7.68 20.98 22.57
C PHE A 611 -7.58 21.58 23.99
N PRO A 612 -6.37 21.82 24.52
CA PRO A 612 -6.21 22.54 25.78
C PRO A 612 -6.94 23.88 25.81
N ARG A 613 -7.30 24.34 27.01
CA ARG A 613 -8.03 25.61 27.15
C ARG A 613 -7.19 26.78 26.65
N GLY A 614 -7.78 27.63 25.80
CA GLY A 614 -7.11 28.81 25.23
C GLY A 614 -6.38 28.56 23.91
N THR A 615 -6.29 27.31 23.42
CA THR A 615 -5.61 27.00 22.14
C THR A 615 -6.13 27.85 20.98
N ALA A 616 -7.45 28.00 20.81
CA ALA A 616 -8.02 28.75 19.69
C ALA A 616 -7.66 30.25 19.70
N ALA A 617 -7.40 30.81 20.88
CA ALA A 617 -6.97 32.20 21.03
C ALA A 617 -5.51 32.40 20.58
N GLU A 618 -4.66 31.39 20.79
CA GLU A 618 -3.24 31.40 20.44
C GLU A 618 -2.97 31.11 18.95
N LEU A 619 -3.91 30.47 18.25
CA LEU A 619 -3.79 30.18 16.83
C LEU A 619 -3.69 31.46 15.99
N ASP A 620 -2.79 31.45 15.00
CA ASP A 620 -2.78 32.48 13.95
C ASP A 620 -3.95 32.31 12.96
N ASP A 621 -4.15 33.27 12.06
CA ASP A 621 -5.28 33.26 11.12
C ASP A 621 -5.24 32.07 10.14
N ALA A 622 -4.05 31.58 9.79
CA ALA A 622 -3.91 30.41 8.91
C ALA A 622 -4.24 29.11 9.67
N GLN A 623 -3.77 28.99 10.90
CA GLN A 623 -4.05 27.86 11.79
C GLN A 623 -5.54 27.76 12.17
N ARG A 624 -6.21 28.91 12.40
CA ARG A 624 -7.67 28.95 12.63
C ARG A 624 -8.43 28.45 11.41
N LEU A 625 -8.05 28.92 10.22
CA LEU A 625 -8.68 28.51 8.97
C LEU A 625 -8.46 27.01 8.70
N PHE A 626 -7.25 26.52 8.91
CA PHE A 626 -6.94 25.10 8.85
C PHE A 626 -7.85 24.30 9.79
N LEU A 627 -7.96 24.69 11.06
CA LEU A 627 -8.73 23.96 12.05
C LEU A 627 -10.24 23.99 11.73
N ARG A 628 -10.73 25.12 11.21
CA ARG A 628 -12.10 25.26 10.69
C ARG A 628 -12.34 24.25 9.57
N ASP A 629 -11.45 24.20 8.61
CA ASP A 629 -11.63 23.38 7.43
C ASP A 629 -11.40 21.91 7.73
N TYR A 630 -10.50 21.57 8.66
CA TYR A 630 -10.36 20.24 9.23
C TYR A 630 -11.66 19.78 9.90
N SER A 631 -12.26 20.64 10.74
CA SER A 631 -13.55 20.39 11.38
C SER A 631 -14.66 20.11 10.36
N VAL A 632 -14.80 20.96 9.33
CA VAL A 632 -15.80 20.78 8.27
C VAL A 632 -15.51 19.52 7.44
N ARG A 633 -14.26 19.30 7.05
CA ARG A 633 -13.82 18.17 6.20
C ARG A 633 -14.13 16.83 6.84
N HIS A 634 -13.93 16.72 8.15
CA HIS A 634 -14.11 15.47 8.89
C HIS A 634 -15.46 15.40 9.64
N GLY A 635 -16.27 16.46 9.59
CA GLY A 635 -17.57 16.54 10.28
C GLY A 635 -17.45 16.54 11.81
N VAL A 636 -16.30 16.92 12.35
CA VAL A 636 -16.02 16.89 13.79
C VAL A 636 -16.27 18.23 14.45
N GLN A 637 -16.73 18.23 15.70
CA GLN A 637 -16.80 19.43 16.52
C GLN A 637 -15.43 19.73 17.14
N VAL A 638 -15.01 20.98 17.10
CA VAL A 638 -13.81 21.47 17.80
C VAL A 638 -14.23 22.02 19.16
N ALA A 639 -13.50 21.63 20.21
CA ALA A 639 -13.76 22.10 21.56
C ALA A 639 -12.46 22.37 22.33
N GLU A 640 -12.58 23.10 23.44
CA GLU A 640 -11.51 23.35 24.39
C GLU A 640 -11.83 22.72 25.75
N ALA A 641 -10.94 21.86 26.23
CA ALA A 641 -10.89 21.29 27.57
C ALA A 641 -9.57 20.56 27.80
N ASP A 642 -9.04 20.66 29.01
CA ASP A 642 -7.88 19.86 29.41
C ASP A 642 -8.28 18.38 29.55
N ALA A 643 -7.36 17.50 29.17
CA ALA A 643 -7.54 16.06 29.30
C ALA A 643 -7.66 15.66 30.77
N PRO A 644 -8.68 14.87 31.17
CA PRO A 644 -8.74 14.36 32.54
C PRO A 644 -7.51 13.51 32.89
N GLU A 645 -6.90 13.84 34.03
CA GLU A 645 -5.75 13.14 34.60
C GLU A 645 -6.19 12.35 35.85
N PHE A 646 -5.76 11.09 35.92
CA PHE A 646 -6.12 10.18 37.00
C PHE A 646 -5.01 10.10 38.06
N ALA A 647 -5.33 9.54 39.23
CA ALA A 647 -4.41 9.48 40.37
C ALA A 647 -3.09 8.73 40.10
N ASN A 648 -3.09 7.80 39.13
CA ASN A 648 -1.89 7.08 38.69
C ASN A 648 -1.07 7.83 37.63
N GLY A 649 -1.43 9.07 37.30
CA GLY A 649 -0.81 9.90 36.27
C GLY A 649 -1.23 9.57 34.85
N ALA A 650 -2.19 8.65 34.65
CA ALA A 650 -2.73 8.38 33.33
C ALA A 650 -3.56 9.57 32.84
N ARG A 651 -3.42 9.94 31.57
CA ARG A 651 -4.22 10.97 30.91
C ARG A 651 -5.16 10.32 29.90
N MET A 652 -6.42 10.72 29.95
CA MET A 652 -7.43 10.23 29.01
C MET A 652 -7.26 10.92 27.66
N PHE A 653 -7.26 10.14 26.57
CA PHE A 653 -7.22 10.69 25.21
C PHE A 653 -8.49 10.37 24.41
N ALA A 654 -9.33 9.44 24.86
CA ALA A 654 -10.61 9.15 24.24
C ALA A 654 -11.66 8.75 25.27
N HIS A 655 -12.90 9.16 25.05
CA HIS A 655 -14.07 8.82 25.84
C HIS A 655 -15.29 8.65 24.95
N THR A 656 -16.01 7.55 25.14
CA THR A 656 -17.21 7.20 24.40
C THR A 656 -18.42 7.10 25.32
N VAL A 657 -19.59 7.55 24.86
CA VAL A 657 -20.85 7.58 25.63
C VAL A 657 -22.04 7.22 24.75
N SER A 658 -22.91 6.33 25.24
CA SER A 658 -24.18 5.91 24.63
C SER A 658 -25.16 5.54 25.74
N GLY A 659 -26.19 6.37 25.95
CA GLY A 659 -27.06 6.27 27.11
C GLY A 659 -26.28 6.25 28.44
N ALA A 660 -26.34 5.12 29.15
CA ALA A 660 -25.62 4.89 30.41
C ALA A 660 -24.27 4.15 30.24
N LYS A 661 -23.94 3.69 29.02
CA LYS A 661 -22.71 2.97 28.73
C LYS A 661 -21.62 3.95 28.36
N THR A 662 -20.44 3.75 28.92
CA THR A 662 -19.25 4.53 28.61
C THR A 662 -18.04 3.63 28.42
N CYS A 663 -17.01 4.14 27.76
CA CYS A 663 -15.69 3.53 27.75
C CYS A 663 -14.66 4.65 27.50
N SER A 664 -13.59 4.66 28.27
CA SER A 664 -12.50 5.62 28.17
C SER A 664 -11.19 4.90 27.89
N TRP A 665 -10.29 5.56 27.15
CA TRP A 665 -8.91 5.12 26.94
C TRP A 665 -7.94 6.17 27.49
N ALA A 666 -6.99 5.69 28.28
CA ALA A 666 -5.98 6.51 28.94
C ALA A 666 -4.61 5.82 28.91
N SER A 667 -3.56 6.61 29.04
CA SER A 667 -2.21 6.09 29.24
C SER A 667 -1.39 7.05 30.10
N ARG A 668 -0.37 6.51 30.76
CA ARG A 668 0.65 7.28 31.47
C ARG A 668 1.71 7.85 30.52
N ASP A 669 1.69 7.43 29.26
CA ASP A 669 2.61 7.95 28.25
C ASP A 669 2.11 9.30 27.70
N PRO A 670 2.88 10.39 27.83
CA PRO A 670 2.47 11.70 27.32
C PRO A 670 2.41 11.77 25.80
N SER A 671 3.15 10.93 25.06
CA SER A 671 3.15 10.95 23.58
C SER A 671 1.78 10.60 22.97
N LEU A 672 0.91 9.93 23.73
CA LEU A 672 -0.46 9.62 23.30
C LEU A 672 -1.42 10.81 23.42
N ALA A 673 -1.00 11.92 24.04
CA ALA A 673 -1.73 13.18 24.00
C ALA A 673 -1.44 13.97 22.71
N ASP A 674 -0.30 13.75 22.05
CA ASP A 674 0.13 14.56 20.91
C ASP A 674 -0.42 14.00 19.59
N ALA A 675 -1.19 14.81 18.85
CA ALA A 675 -1.59 14.46 17.49
C ALA A 675 -0.37 14.53 16.56
N SER A 676 0.31 13.39 16.41
CA SER A 676 1.53 13.25 15.61
C SER A 676 1.43 12.04 14.67
N PRO A 677 2.28 11.98 13.63
CA PRO A 677 2.37 10.82 12.74
C PRO A 677 2.80 9.53 13.45
N GLU A 678 3.43 9.66 14.63
CA GLU A 678 3.96 8.56 15.43
C GLU A 678 3.02 8.12 16.56
N TRP A 679 1.82 8.70 16.64
CA TRP A 679 0.82 8.37 17.66
C TRP A 679 0.51 6.87 17.66
N GLY A 680 0.65 6.22 18.82
CA GLY A 680 0.47 4.77 18.96
C GLY A 680 1.67 3.90 18.55
N GLY A 681 2.73 4.47 17.95
CA GLY A 681 3.92 3.72 17.52
C GLY A 681 5.14 3.83 18.46
N ILE A 682 5.24 4.90 19.24
CA ILE A 682 6.43 5.21 20.06
C ILE A 682 6.21 5.19 21.57
N HIS A 683 4.98 4.90 22.02
CA HIS A 683 4.67 4.89 23.44
C HIS A 683 5.39 3.76 24.18
N VAL A 684 5.76 3.99 25.43
CA VAL A 684 6.47 3.08 26.32
C VAL A 684 5.61 2.56 27.48
N ALA A 685 4.51 3.25 27.81
CA ALA A 685 3.53 2.79 28.79
C ALA A 685 2.28 2.23 28.09
N PRO A 686 1.62 1.19 28.66
CA PRO A 686 0.46 0.57 28.03
C PRO A 686 -0.70 1.56 27.86
N VAL A 687 -1.55 1.28 26.89
CA VAL A 687 -2.86 1.91 26.77
C VAL A 687 -3.85 1.09 27.57
N VAL A 688 -4.65 1.76 28.39
CA VAL A 688 -5.61 1.13 29.30
C VAL A 688 -7.00 1.69 29.00
N ARG A 689 -8.02 0.84 29.05
CA ARG A 689 -9.43 1.19 28.88
C ARG A 689 -10.24 0.87 30.13
N GLY A 690 -11.34 1.59 30.36
CA GLY A 690 -12.24 1.34 31.50
C GLY A 690 -13.43 2.30 31.53
N GLU A 691 -14.27 2.24 32.57
CA GLU A 691 -15.51 3.00 32.68
C GLU A 691 -15.47 4.06 33.81
N PRO A 692 -14.65 5.12 33.70
CA PRO A 692 -14.61 6.19 34.70
C PRO A 692 -15.87 7.05 34.64
N LYS A 693 -16.18 7.70 35.78
CA LYS A 693 -17.10 8.83 35.79
C LYS A 693 -16.38 10.06 35.24
N VAL A 694 -16.81 10.52 34.06
CA VAL A 694 -16.23 11.70 33.40
C VAL A 694 -17.26 12.83 33.40
N ASP A 695 -16.84 14.02 33.84
CA ASP A 695 -17.63 15.23 33.71
C ASP A 695 -17.29 15.95 32.40
N LEU A 696 -18.21 15.88 31.44
CA LEU A 696 -18.05 16.54 30.14
C LEU A 696 -18.55 17.99 30.14
N THR A 697 -19.07 18.53 31.25
CA THR A 697 -19.53 19.92 31.32
C THR A 697 -18.40 20.94 31.15
N ALA A 698 -17.15 20.52 31.37
CA ALA A 698 -15.96 21.33 31.14
C ALA A 698 -15.59 21.47 29.65
N VAL A 699 -16.17 20.67 28.75
CA VAL A 699 -15.90 20.71 27.31
C VAL A 699 -16.65 21.88 26.68
N THR A 700 -15.90 22.87 26.18
CA THR A 700 -16.48 24.08 25.59
C THR A 700 -16.32 24.05 24.07
N VAL A 701 -17.42 23.95 23.33
CA VAL A 701 -17.38 23.96 21.86
C VAL A 701 -16.87 25.32 21.35
N VAL A 702 -15.92 25.28 20.42
CA VAL A 702 -15.42 26.48 19.73
C VAL A 702 -16.35 26.77 18.56
N ASP A 703 -16.95 27.96 18.55
CA ASP A 703 -17.80 28.40 17.44
C ASP A 703 -17.00 28.54 16.14
N HIS A 704 -17.57 28.09 15.02
CA HIS A 704 -16.99 28.25 13.69
C HIS A 704 -16.68 29.71 13.34
N GLU A 705 -17.47 30.67 13.84
CA GLU A 705 -17.22 32.10 13.60
C GLU A 705 -15.88 32.56 14.23
N ARG A 706 -15.49 31.98 15.36
CA ARG A 706 -14.20 32.28 16.03
C ARG A 706 -12.99 31.71 15.28
N LEU A 707 -13.23 30.86 14.29
CA LEU A 707 -12.20 30.28 13.42
C LEU A 707 -12.15 30.96 12.03
N THR A 708 -12.80 32.12 11.84
CA THR A 708 -12.77 32.88 10.58
C THR A 708 -11.64 33.92 10.55
N PRO A 709 -11.01 34.19 9.38
CA PRO A 709 -9.95 35.20 9.25
C PRO A 709 -10.45 36.63 9.50
N LYS A 710 -9.53 37.57 9.79
CA LYS A 710 -9.82 38.99 10.04
C LYS A 710 -10.57 39.67 8.87
N PRO A 711 -11.34 40.75 9.13
CA PRO A 711 -12.00 41.54 8.09
C PRO A 711 -11.00 42.10 7.06
N GLY A 712 -11.23 41.85 5.76
CA GLY A 712 -10.39 42.34 4.66
C GLY A 712 -9.49 41.29 4.00
N ALA A 713 -9.35 40.10 4.59
CA ALA A 713 -8.65 38.98 3.99
C ALA A 713 -9.52 38.23 2.95
N GLN A 714 -8.90 37.76 1.85
CA GLN A 714 -9.56 36.96 0.82
C GLN A 714 -8.97 35.55 0.82
N VAL A 715 -9.82 34.55 1.01
CA VAL A 715 -9.44 33.13 0.93
C VAL A 715 -9.56 32.67 -0.53
N ILE A 716 -8.49 32.06 -1.04
CA ILE A 716 -8.39 31.53 -2.39
C ILE A 716 -8.21 30.01 -2.29
N PRO A 717 -9.19 29.20 -2.73
CA PRO A 717 -9.01 27.76 -2.82
C PRO A 717 -8.00 27.42 -3.94
N LEU A 718 -7.02 26.60 -3.60
CA LEU A 718 -6.02 26.01 -4.49
C LEU A 718 -6.44 24.56 -4.79
N GLY A 719 -7.37 24.41 -5.72
CA GLY A 719 -7.95 23.10 -6.06
C GLY A 719 -7.45 22.48 -7.36
N ALA A 720 -8.29 21.66 -8.00
CA ALA A 720 -7.92 20.97 -9.25
C ALA A 720 -7.42 21.91 -10.37
N SER A 721 -7.72 23.21 -10.29
CA SER A 721 -7.26 24.20 -11.26
C SER A 721 -5.75 24.45 -11.25
N ILE A 722 -5.02 24.07 -10.21
CA ILE A 722 -3.55 24.22 -10.16
C ILE A 722 -2.78 22.96 -10.56
N ASP A 723 -3.46 21.80 -10.64
CA ASP A 723 -2.91 20.56 -11.18
C ASP A 723 -2.49 20.77 -12.65
N GLY A 724 -1.36 20.21 -13.07
CA GLY A 724 -0.92 20.32 -14.47
C GLY A 724 0.58 20.17 -14.65
N ALA A 725 1.08 20.63 -15.80
CA ALA A 725 2.52 20.68 -16.07
C ALA A 725 3.19 21.57 -15.02
N ILE A 726 4.37 21.13 -14.54
CA ILE A 726 5.13 21.86 -13.52
C ILE A 726 5.54 23.26 -14.02
N ASP A 727 5.89 23.41 -15.30
CA ASP A 727 6.28 24.70 -15.90
C ASP A 727 5.17 25.75 -15.90
N GLU A 728 3.91 25.30 -15.91
CA GLU A 728 2.75 26.19 -15.90
C GLU A 728 2.27 26.52 -14.49
N PHE A 729 2.80 25.81 -13.47
CA PHE A 729 2.32 25.93 -12.09
C PHE A 729 2.50 27.36 -11.56
N GLY A 730 3.71 27.91 -11.71
CA GLY A 730 4.04 29.25 -11.22
C GLY A 730 3.09 30.32 -11.76
N GLY A 731 2.79 30.26 -13.06
CA GLY A 731 1.83 31.14 -13.72
C GLY A 731 0.41 31.03 -13.15
N ARG A 732 -0.09 29.81 -12.91
CA ARG A 732 -1.44 29.59 -12.36
C ARG A 732 -1.61 30.18 -10.96
N VAL A 733 -0.62 29.99 -10.09
CA VAL A 733 -0.65 30.53 -8.72
C VAL A 733 -0.48 32.04 -8.73
N ALA A 734 0.45 32.56 -9.53
CA ALA A 734 0.66 34.00 -9.71
C ALA A 734 -0.61 34.72 -10.19
N ASP A 735 -1.34 34.14 -11.16
CA ASP A 735 -2.62 34.68 -11.65
C ASP A 735 -3.72 34.72 -10.58
N ALA A 736 -3.74 33.74 -9.67
CA ALA A 736 -4.69 33.72 -8.56
C ALA A 736 -4.35 34.80 -7.52
N ILE A 737 -3.08 34.96 -7.18
CA ILE A 737 -2.58 36.02 -6.30
C ILE A 737 -2.88 37.40 -6.92
N PHE A 738 -2.49 37.63 -8.18
CA PHE A 738 -2.65 38.92 -8.86
C PHE A 738 -4.13 39.35 -8.95
N ARG A 739 -5.04 38.42 -9.30
CA ARG A 739 -6.48 38.69 -9.34
C ARG A 739 -7.04 39.11 -7.98
N THR A 740 -6.48 38.56 -6.90
CA THR A 740 -6.94 38.84 -5.54
C THR A 740 -6.38 40.14 -5.02
N ILE A 741 -5.09 40.41 -5.25
CA ILE A 741 -4.46 41.72 -4.96
C ILE A 741 -5.29 42.84 -5.59
N LYS A 742 -5.66 42.70 -6.87
CA LYS A 742 -6.51 43.70 -7.56
C LYS A 742 -7.86 43.94 -6.86
N LYS A 743 -8.45 42.93 -6.22
CA LYS A 743 -9.70 43.05 -5.46
C LYS A 743 -9.50 43.74 -4.10
N ILE A 744 -8.41 43.44 -3.40
CA ILE A 744 -8.18 43.94 -2.03
C ILE A 744 -7.53 45.32 -1.99
N THR A 745 -6.66 45.66 -2.95
CA THR A 745 -5.92 46.93 -2.99
C THR A 745 -6.43 47.92 -4.03
N ASN A 746 -7.40 47.50 -4.86
CA ASN A 746 -7.97 48.29 -5.97
C ASN A 746 -6.90 48.83 -6.97
N ARG A 747 -5.71 48.19 -7.01
CA ARG A 747 -4.53 48.64 -7.75
C ARG A 747 -4.53 48.17 -9.22
N ARG A 748 -3.89 48.95 -10.10
CA ARG A 748 -3.64 48.55 -11.50
C ARG A 748 -2.20 48.09 -11.80
N GLU A 749 -1.15 48.79 -11.40
CA GLU A 749 0.21 48.49 -11.88
C GLU A 749 1.30 48.97 -10.92
N GLY A 750 2.10 48.05 -10.39
CA GLY A 750 3.49 48.35 -10.10
C GLY A 750 4.27 47.07 -9.80
N ASP A 751 5.58 47.20 -9.91
CA ASP A 751 6.46 46.04 -10.03
C ASP A 751 6.77 45.45 -8.66
N LEU A 752 6.79 44.12 -8.60
CA LEU A 752 7.34 43.40 -7.45
C LEU A 752 8.84 43.73 -7.38
N ILE A 753 9.32 44.13 -6.21
CA ILE A 753 10.74 44.48 -6.00
C ILE A 753 11.41 43.55 -5.00
N ALA A 754 10.65 43.00 -4.04
CA ALA A 754 11.16 42.05 -3.08
C ALA A 754 10.06 41.07 -2.66
N ALA A 755 10.47 39.84 -2.37
CA ALA A 755 9.65 38.80 -1.79
C ALA A 755 10.37 38.15 -0.62
N THR A 756 9.64 37.82 0.44
CA THR A 756 10.16 37.03 1.56
C THR A 756 9.25 35.85 1.80
N TYR A 757 9.78 34.64 1.67
CA TYR A 757 9.07 33.40 1.91
C TYR A 757 9.58 32.74 3.20
N ARG A 758 8.67 32.44 4.12
CA ARG A 758 8.95 31.76 5.38
C ARG A 758 8.25 30.41 5.37
N ASP A 759 8.99 29.32 5.44
CA ASP A 759 8.44 27.96 5.58
C ASP A 759 9.52 27.03 6.16
N ARG A 760 9.22 26.37 7.27
CA ARG A 760 10.13 25.41 7.94
C ARG A 760 10.49 24.21 7.08
N TYR A 761 9.67 23.88 6.08
CA TYR A 761 9.81 22.70 5.23
C TYR A 761 10.30 23.02 3.82
N ALA A 762 10.72 24.28 3.56
CA ALA A 762 11.24 24.69 2.26
C ALA A 762 12.70 24.26 2.06
N ARG A 763 12.92 22.93 1.93
CA ARG A 763 14.25 22.34 1.72
C ARG A 763 14.33 21.40 0.52
N SER A 764 13.21 20.93 -0.01
CA SER A 764 13.21 20.06 -1.19
C SER A 764 13.35 20.84 -2.50
N PRO A 765 14.09 20.32 -3.51
CA PRO A 765 14.23 20.94 -4.83
C PRO A 765 12.89 21.29 -5.49
N LEU A 766 11.88 20.43 -5.35
CA LEU A 766 10.53 20.65 -5.88
C LEU A 766 9.89 21.89 -5.26
N VAL A 767 9.91 22.03 -3.93
CA VAL A 767 9.33 23.19 -3.24
C VAL A 767 10.00 24.48 -3.68
N LEU A 768 11.32 24.46 -3.81
CA LEU A 768 12.12 25.61 -4.25
C LEU A 768 11.75 26.03 -5.68
N ARG A 769 11.61 25.07 -6.61
CA ARG A 769 11.16 25.33 -7.97
C ARG A 769 9.77 25.96 -7.99
N LEU A 770 8.79 25.34 -7.33
CA LEU A 770 7.41 25.82 -7.33
C LEU A 770 7.28 27.24 -6.77
N LEU A 771 8.04 27.56 -5.72
CA LEU A 771 8.13 28.91 -5.18
C LEU A 771 8.75 29.86 -6.20
N MET A 772 9.95 29.57 -6.70
CA MET A 772 10.70 30.49 -7.57
C MET A 772 10.01 30.71 -8.92
N ASP A 773 9.39 29.69 -9.51
CA ASP A 773 8.58 29.81 -10.73
C ASP A 773 7.32 30.67 -10.47
N THR A 774 6.74 30.61 -9.26
CA THR A 774 5.63 31.50 -8.86
C THR A 774 6.10 32.95 -8.73
N ILE A 775 7.28 33.18 -8.14
CA ILE A 775 7.86 34.53 -8.03
C ILE A 775 8.20 35.07 -9.42
N GLU A 776 8.84 34.28 -10.27
CA GLU A 776 9.16 34.63 -11.65
C GLU A 776 7.91 35.13 -12.38
N ALA A 777 6.82 34.36 -12.33
CA ALA A 777 5.55 34.70 -12.96
C ALA A 777 4.85 35.94 -12.37
N LEU A 778 5.12 36.28 -11.10
CA LEU A 778 4.65 37.53 -10.49
C LEU A 778 5.47 38.75 -10.96
N THR A 779 6.69 38.55 -11.47
CA THR A 779 7.52 39.62 -12.03
C THR A 779 7.22 39.82 -13.51
N LYS A 780 7.20 41.07 -13.99
CA LYS A 780 7.04 41.34 -15.43
C LYS A 780 8.29 41.91 -16.11
N ARG A 781 9.16 42.67 -15.41
CA ARG A 781 10.30 43.41 -16.02
C ARG A 781 11.48 43.77 -15.09
N THR A 782 11.51 43.32 -13.83
CA THR A 782 12.51 43.75 -12.82
C THR A 782 13.15 42.55 -12.13
N LYS A 783 14.45 42.64 -11.85
CA LYS A 783 15.17 41.66 -11.02
C LYS A 783 14.63 41.74 -9.59
N VAL A 784 13.89 40.73 -9.14
CA VAL A 784 13.32 40.66 -7.79
C VAL A 784 14.30 40.04 -6.82
N ARG A 785 14.39 40.61 -5.61
CA ARG A 785 15.10 39.99 -4.49
C ARG A 785 14.18 39.02 -3.77
N LEU A 786 14.54 37.75 -3.73
CA LEU A 786 13.82 36.72 -2.98
C LEU A 786 14.65 36.30 -1.78
N LYS A 787 14.10 36.44 -0.58
CA LYS A 787 14.65 35.89 0.65
C LYS A 787 13.79 34.70 1.09
N ILE A 788 14.41 33.54 1.27
CA ILE A 788 13.76 32.33 1.80
C ILE A 788 14.25 32.12 3.24
N GLU A 789 13.36 31.91 4.19
CA GLU A 789 13.70 31.58 5.58
C GLU A 789 13.16 30.16 5.88
N THR A 790 14.07 29.22 6.16
CA THR A 790 13.75 27.80 6.39
C THR A 790 14.38 27.28 7.69
N ALA A 791 13.92 26.12 8.17
CA ALA A 791 14.49 25.49 9.36
C ALA A 791 15.70 24.62 9.00
N HIS A 792 16.53 24.30 10.01
CA HIS A 792 17.56 23.26 9.86
C HIS A 792 16.93 21.90 9.53
N ASP A 793 17.69 21.03 8.83
CA ASP A 793 17.26 19.65 8.58
C ASP A 793 16.97 18.92 9.91
N ARG A 794 15.93 18.10 9.92
CA ARG A 794 15.61 17.24 11.07
C ARG A 794 16.63 16.11 11.10
N LYS A 795 17.62 16.20 12.01
CA LYS A 795 18.56 15.10 12.27
C LYS A 795 17.77 13.80 12.55
N ASN A 796 18.10 12.71 11.84
CA ASN A 796 17.44 11.39 11.84
C ASN A 796 16.28 11.16 10.84
N SER A 797 16.23 11.87 9.71
CA SER A 797 15.39 11.48 8.57
C SER A 797 15.75 10.07 8.06
N ARG A 798 14.81 9.11 8.13
CA ARG A 798 14.94 7.74 7.58
C ARG A 798 14.63 7.69 6.05
N TYR A 799 14.55 8.84 5.38
CA TYR A 799 14.09 8.96 3.99
C TYR A 799 15.25 9.03 2.99
N SER A 800 15.04 8.50 1.78
CA SER A 800 15.97 8.69 0.66
C SER A 800 16.14 10.18 0.35
N ARG A 801 17.38 10.66 0.22
CA ARG A 801 17.71 12.07 -0.06
C ARG A 801 18.09 12.34 -1.51
N GLN A 802 17.68 11.44 -2.41
CA GLN A 802 18.07 11.47 -3.83
C GLN A 802 16.91 11.71 -4.80
N LEU A 803 15.80 12.26 -4.30
CA LEU A 803 14.61 12.55 -5.08
C LEU A 803 14.32 14.05 -5.03
N ILE A 804 13.71 14.61 -6.07
CA ILE A 804 13.44 16.05 -6.13
C ILE A 804 12.47 16.54 -5.05
N TRP A 805 11.69 15.65 -4.43
CA TRP A 805 10.80 15.96 -3.31
C TRP A 805 11.42 15.67 -1.94
N SER A 806 12.68 15.21 -1.91
CA SER A 806 13.41 14.98 -0.67
C SER A 806 14.18 16.23 -0.26
N ASP A 807 14.29 16.46 1.05
CA ASP A 807 15.02 17.62 1.58
C ASP A 807 16.52 17.53 1.30
N VAL A 808 17.10 18.67 0.91
CA VAL A 808 18.55 18.83 0.82
C VAL A 808 19.12 18.96 2.23
N GLU A 809 20.00 18.03 2.61
CA GLU A 809 20.55 17.94 3.97
C GLU A 809 21.56 19.04 4.28
N ALA A 810 22.55 19.25 3.40
CA ALA A 810 23.60 20.22 3.64
C ALA A 810 23.09 21.64 3.39
N ASP A 811 23.18 22.47 4.42
CA ASP A 811 22.73 23.87 4.42
C ASP A 811 23.45 24.68 3.32
N GLU A 812 24.75 24.41 3.08
CA GLU A 812 25.52 25.04 2.01
C GLU A 812 25.07 24.60 0.61
N ALA A 813 24.75 23.31 0.43
CA ALA A 813 24.28 22.78 -0.85
C ALA A 813 22.89 23.33 -1.19
N LEU A 814 22.01 23.43 -0.18
CA LEU A 814 20.70 24.04 -0.30
C LEU A 814 20.82 25.52 -0.71
N ALA A 815 21.69 26.29 -0.05
CA ALA A 815 21.94 27.69 -0.41
C ALA A 815 22.49 27.86 -1.82
N ALA A 816 23.43 27.00 -2.23
CA ALA A 816 23.99 27.02 -3.57
C ALA A 816 22.95 26.68 -4.64
N LEU A 817 22.06 25.70 -4.40
CA LEU A 817 20.96 25.36 -5.29
C LEU A 817 19.97 26.52 -5.46
N VAL A 818 19.61 27.19 -4.36
CA VAL A 818 18.73 28.38 -4.38
C VAL A 818 19.33 29.49 -5.23
N ALA A 819 20.61 29.79 -5.03
CA ALA A 819 21.30 30.82 -5.81
C ALA A 819 21.36 30.45 -7.30
N ALA A 820 21.76 29.21 -7.62
CA ALA A 820 21.91 28.73 -9.00
C ALA A 820 20.57 28.68 -9.75
N TYR A 821 19.49 28.20 -9.12
CA TYR A 821 18.17 28.18 -9.75
C TYR A 821 17.57 29.59 -9.85
N GLY A 822 17.75 30.43 -8.83
CA GLY A 822 17.36 31.83 -8.87
C GLY A 822 17.98 32.59 -10.03
N GLU A 823 19.29 32.46 -10.24
CA GLU A 823 20.00 33.09 -11.36
C GLU A 823 19.42 32.67 -12.72
N ARG A 824 19.08 31.39 -12.90
CA ARG A 824 18.44 30.88 -14.13
C ARG A 824 17.08 31.52 -14.39
N LYS A 825 16.31 31.81 -13.33
CA LYS A 825 15.00 32.47 -13.41
C LYS A 825 15.07 34.00 -13.36
N GLY A 826 16.27 34.59 -13.33
CA GLY A 826 16.45 36.03 -13.22
C GLY A 826 16.06 36.62 -11.86
N ILE A 827 16.06 35.80 -10.80
CA ILE A 827 15.72 36.16 -9.42
C ILE A 827 17.01 36.24 -8.60
N ASP A 828 17.18 37.30 -7.82
CA ASP A 828 18.25 37.39 -6.81
C ASP A 828 17.80 36.65 -5.54
N ALA A 829 17.98 35.33 -5.54
CA ALA A 829 17.48 34.44 -4.50
C ALA A 829 18.55 34.14 -3.43
N SER A 830 18.16 34.23 -2.17
CA SER A 830 18.97 33.89 -1.00
C SER A 830 18.15 33.06 -0.03
N ILE A 831 18.82 32.21 0.75
CA ILE A 831 18.17 31.43 1.81
C ILE A 831 18.89 31.65 3.14
N GLU A 832 18.10 31.85 4.20
CA GLU A 832 18.54 31.93 5.59
C GLU A 832 17.99 30.72 6.33
N ILE A 833 18.87 30.02 7.05
CA ILE A 833 18.54 28.80 7.76
C ILE A 833 18.60 29.10 9.26
N GLY A 834 17.48 28.87 9.94
CA GLY A 834 17.35 29.20 11.36
C GLY A 834 16.09 28.64 11.97
N HIS A 835 15.34 29.48 12.68
CA HIS A 835 14.12 29.08 13.39
C HIS A 835 12.93 29.92 12.93
N PRO A 836 12.52 29.83 11.64
CA PRO A 836 11.40 30.62 11.15
C PRO A 836 10.09 30.23 11.87
N PRO A 837 9.09 31.12 11.90
CA PRO A 837 7.74 30.78 12.38
C PRO A 837 7.17 29.55 11.64
N HIS A 838 6.26 28.80 12.27
CA HIS A 838 5.56 27.68 11.60
C HIS A 838 4.68 28.17 10.44
N LYS A 839 4.22 29.43 10.53
CA LYS A 839 3.36 30.07 9.55
C LYS A 839 4.04 30.15 8.19
N ARG A 840 3.46 29.49 7.18
CA ARG A 840 3.96 29.52 5.80
C ARG A 840 3.49 30.79 5.11
N THR A 841 4.39 31.75 4.99
CA THR A 841 4.01 33.11 4.58
C THR A 841 4.86 33.55 3.41
N LEU A 842 4.23 34.07 2.37
CA LEU A 842 4.86 34.80 1.29
C LEU A 842 4.51 36.28 1.39
N SER A 843 5.48 37.09 1.77
CA SER A 843 5.38 38.55 1.82
C SER A 843 5.86 39.14 0.51
N LEU A 844 5.01 39.92 -0.16
CA LEU A 844 5.28 40.57 -1.44
C LEU A 844 5.36 42.08 -1.24
N ILE A 845 6.49 42.68 -1.61
CA ILE A 845 6.75 44.12 -1.50
C ILE A 845 6.84 44.70 -2.91
N TYR A 846 5.98 45.67 -3.18
CA TYR A 846 5.90 46.34 -4.47
C TYR A 846 6.58 47.71 -4.44
N SER A 847 6.89 48.24 -5.63
CA SER A 847 7.60 49.53 -5.80
C SER A 847 6.88 50.77 -5.23
N ASP A 848 5.60 50.65 -4.89
CA ASP A 848 4.79 51.70 -4.27
C ASP A 848 4.66 51.54 -2.75
N ASN A 849 5.54 50.74 -2.13
CA ASN A 849 5.53 50.35 -0.72
C ASN A 849 4.30 49.53 -0.27
N THR A 850 3.43 49.10 -1.19
CA THR A 850 2.36 48.17 -0.84
C THR A 850 2.97 46.85 -0.39
N VAL A 851 2.57 46.37 0.79
CA VAL A 851 2.91 45.05 1.30
C VAL A 851 1.69 44.15 1.22
N VAL A 852 1.81 43.03 0.52
CA VAL A 852 0.78 41.98 0.47
C VAL A 852 1.30 40.75 1.19
N GLN A 853 0.49 40.21 2.09
CA GLN A 853 0.77 38.94 2.75
C GLN A 853 -0.06 37.83 2.09
N VAL A 854 0.59 36.72 1.79
CA VAL A 854 -0.02 35.49 1.27
C VAL A 854 0.30 34.37 2.26
N ASP A 855 -0.69 33.99 3.06
CA ASP A 855 -0.57 32.90 4.00
C ASP A 855 -1.01 31.60 3.32
N LEU A 856 -0.13 30.61 3.28
CA LEU A 856 -0.34 29.34 2.59
C LEU A 856 -0.67 28.24 3.59
N ASP A 857 -1.79 27.52 3.40
CA ASP A 857 -2.18 26.43 4.29
C ASP A 857 -1.08 25.36 4.39
N GLN A 858 -0.56 24.93 3.23
CA GLN A 858 0.42 23.83 3.15
C GLN A 858 1.70 24.22 2.40
N GLY A 859 1.93 25.52 2.17
CA GLY A 859 3.06 26.01 1.39
C GLY A 859 3.04 25.44 -0.03
N PHE A 860 4.20 25.06 -0.55
CA PHE A 860 4.33 24.38 -1.85
C PHE A 860 4.60 22.87 -1.72
N GLY A 861 4.73 22.33 -0.50
CA GLY A 861 5.16 20.94 -0.24
C GLY A 861 4.07 19.86 -0.31
N TRP A 862 2.81 20.26 -0.50
CA TRP A 862 1.64 19.36 -0.55
C TRP A 862 1.34 18.78 -1.94
N LEU A 863 2.11 19.22 -2.94
CA LEU A 863 2.02 18.74 -4.30
C LEU A 863 2.99 17.57 -4.49
N VAL A 864 2.57 16.60 -5.29
CA VAL A 864 3.38 15.46 -5.72
C VAL A 864 3.81 15.69 -7.15
N TYR A 865 5.11 15.54 -7.39
CA TYR A 865 5.65 15.49 -8.72
C TYR A 865 5.44 14.11 -9.35
N LYS A 866 4.87 14.10 -10.55
CA LYS A 866 4.67 12.93 -11.40
C LYS A 866 5.44 13.13 -12.71
N GLY A 867 6.69 12.70 -12.71
CA GLY A 867 7.59 12.68 -13.86
C GLY A 867 8.59 11.52 -13.73
N GLY A 868 9.15 11.06 -14.85
CA GLY A 868 10.14 9.97 -14.89
C GLY A 868 11.55 10.40 -14.46
N ASP A 869 11.74 11.69 -14.31
CA ASP A 869 12.96 12.45 -14.04
C ASP A 869 13.03 12.93 -12.58
N ASN A 870 12.65 12.04 -11.66
CA ASN A 870 12.56 12.34 -10.24
C ASN A 870 13.89 12.32 -9.48
N GLY A 871 14.98 11.90 -10.13
CA GLY A 871 16.29 11.75 -9.52
C GLY A 871 16.97 13.08 -9.25
N PHE A 872 17.47 13.25 -8.03
CA PHE A 872 18.25 14.40 -7.60
C PHE A 872 19.53 13.90 -6.92
N ASP A 873 20.72 14.13 -7.51
CA ASP A 873 21.98 13.80 -6.84
C ASP A 873 22.51 15.03 -6.10
N PRO A 874 22.49 15.04 -4.75
CA PRO A 874 22.93 16.19 -3.97
C PRO A 874 24.45 16.47 -4.10
N ARG A 875 25.23 15.59 -4.73
CA ARG A 875 26.69 15.74 -4.92
C ARG A 875 27.08 16.39 -6.26
N GLU A 876 26.13 16.56 -7.17
CA GLU A 876 26.38 17.25 -8.44
C GLU A 876 26.61 18.75 -8.22
N ALA A 877 27.25 19.41 -9.19
CA ALA A 877 27.45 20.86 -9.14
C ALA A 877 26.09 21.60 -9.15
N PRO A 878 25.90 22.66 -8.34
CA PRO A 878 24.63 23.36 -8.21
C PRO A 878 24.03 23.86 -9.53
N GLU A 879 24.86 24.26 -10.49
CA GLU A 879 24.43 24.74 -11.81
C GLU A 879 23.83 23.61 -12.65
N ILE A 880 24.37 22.39 -12.51
CA ILE A 880 23.85 21.18 -13.17
C ILE A 880 22.53 20.77 -12.52
N GLN A 881 22.46 20.79 -11.18
CA GLN A 881 21.25 20.52 -10.43
C GLN A 881 20.13 21.49 -10.81
N ALA A 882 20.42 22.79 -10.84
CA ALA A 882 19.48 23.83 -11.24
C ALA A 882 19.01 23.66 -12.69
N LYS A 883 19.92 23.31 -13.62
CA LYS A 883 19.55 23.01 -15.01
C LYS A 883 18.63 21.79 -15.12
N ARG A 884 18.90 20.72 -14.37
CA ARG A 884 18.04 19.52 -14.36
C ARG A 884 16.67 19.84 -13.75
N LEU A 885 16.65 20.61 -12.66
CA LEU A 885 15.42 21.05 -12.03
C LEU A 885 14.56 21.92 -12.95
N ASP A 886 15.18 22.78 -13.77
CA ASP A 886 14.51 23.63 -14.77
C ASP A 886 14.00 22.83 -15.98
N LEU A 887 14.72 21.78 -16.37
CA LEU A 887 14.34 20.88 -17.48
C LEU A 887 13.30 19.83 -17.09
N ALA A 888 12.95 19.73 -15.81
CA ALA A 888 12.03 18.69 -15.37
C ALA A 888 10.62 18.95 -15.92
N ASP A 889 10.04 17.99 -16.64
CA ASP A 889 8.88 18.20 -17.53
C ASP A 889 7.60 17.50 -17.05
N GLY A 890 7.63 16.94 -15.83
CA GLY A 890 6.53 16.22 -15.22
C GLY A 890 5.34 17.09 -14.81
N LYS A 891 4.41 16.48 -14.09
CA LYS A 891 3.20 17.16 -13.61
C LYS A 891 3.24 17.31 -12.10
N VAL A 892 2.79 18.45 -11.61
CA VAL A 892 2.42 18.58 -10.20
C VAL A 892 0.94 18.30 -10.04
N VAL A 893 0.63 17.41 -9.11
CA VAL A 893 -0.73 17.10 -8.71
C VAL A 893 -0.87 17.15 -7.21
N ARG A 894 -2.07 17.48 -6.74
CA ARG A 894 -2.41 17.38 -5.32
C ARG A 894 -2.17 15.95 -4.83
N ARG A 895 -1.52 15.81 -3.66
CA ARG A 895 -1.23 14.50 -3.03
C ARG A 895 -2.51 13.72 -2.74
N ASP A 896 -3.55 14.44 -2.33
CA ASP A 896 -4.88 13.94 -2.03
C ASP A 896 -5.95 14.67 -2.88
N GLU A 897 -7.19 14.19 -2.91
CA GLU A 897 -8.28 14.88 -3.63
C GLU A 897 -8.66 16.26 -3.03
N TYR A 898 -8.08 16.62 -1.89
CA TYR A 898 -8.39 17.84 -1.14
C TYR A 898 -7.66 19.06 -1.71
N ASP A 899 -8.40 20.16 -1.81
CA ASP A 899 -7.89 21.47 -2.17
C ASP A 899 -7.04 22.03 -1.01
N SER A 900 -5.91 22.66 -1.34
CA SER A 900 -5.22 23.57 -0.42
C SER A 900 -5.86 24.96 -0.53
N GLN A 901 -5.34 25.93 0.20
CA GLN A 901 -5.78 27.31 0.05
C GLN A 901 -4.68 28.29 0.42
N MET A 902 -4.86 29.52 -0.01
CA MET A 902 -4.08 30.65 0.45
C MET A 902 -4.98 31.80 0.87
N VAL A 903 -4.55 32.55 1.87
CA VAL A 903 -5.22 33.77 2.34
C VAL A 903 -4.39 34.96 1.93
N VAL A 904 -4.99 35.86 1.16
CA VAL A 904 -4.32 37.07 0.68
C VAL A 904 -4.91 38.29 1.37
N TRP A 905 -4.06 39.12 1.98
CA TRP A 905 -4.46 40.30 2.73
C TRP A 905 -3.40 41.41 2.67
N HIS A 906 -3.80 42.62 3.06
CA HIS A 906 -2.92 43.80 3.07
C HIS A 906 -2.07 43.80 4.35
N GLY A 907 -0.74 43.76 4.23
CA GLY A 907 0.15 43.88 5.38
C GLY A 907 0.10 45.28 5.99
N ASP A 908 0.26 45.42 7.30
CA ASP A 908 0.40 46.75 7.93
C ASP A 908 1.71 47.41 7.48
N ASP A 909 1.69 48.73 7.22
CA ASP A 909 2.79 49.54 6.65
C ASP A 909 4.06 49.66 7.56
N SER A 910 4.23 48.80 8.55
CA SER A 910 5.42 48.78 9.40
C SER A 910 6.47 47.80 8.87
N VAL A 911 7.23 48.23 7.87
CA VAL A 911 8.60 47.71 7.61
C VAL A 911 9.60 48.65 8.24
#